data_AF-A0A261CHD2-F1
#
_entry.id   AF-A0A261CHD2-F1
#
_cell.length_a   1.000
_cell.length_b   1.000
_cell.length_c   1.000
_cell.angle_alpha   90.00
_cell.angle_beta   90.00
_cell.angle_gamma   90.00
#
_symmetry.space_group_name_H-M   'P 1'
#
loop_
_entity.id
_entity.type
_entity.pdbx_description
1 polymer ?
#
loop_
_entity_poly.entity_id
_entity_poly.type
_entity_poly.pdbx_seq_one_letter_code
_entity_poly.pdbx_strand_id
1 'polypeptide(L)'
;MGFFKLLALCLLCCLASADSDLKCYGPDCDVPNYMDDTEQCSGLECESKETLLAMISHYQKTKHEEYLAPLHKPIKDESAVRYFLNEISTGEAVATVSPQCSICSQPGLCNSGQCVPDSFFPWQYFYCVCPDNASGRFCQNVIACKANTCGKNADCYVANHQLNCICKPGYTARKNGRDCDMKVQKACMSGDPHYVTYDGLRFDYQGTCPYVFSQPCSMLPAPYGWFSVRAKNELPGKGYHISQVSEVEVDLHNLTIHVDGRSKTALVNGVQVLTPWYYPNLNTWTVRIRYSGSTFTIENEQGITVTFSTYNSLCVQVPDIPEFNGATTLCGLAGNIDGKKLDDVVNRNGTVLNIKSSRQPENNNHVAFMKTEDTWITDKFLILRPGQEACVNGQLLDNNTNCVSTSSLLDQSCADVEQAAQTCYPIQQAELGLGVFGACQGLGNDTLDDFYYNCVYDICRNPAYKCTELSYFFQYCQLAIPQQQMNKDWRSQTNCPLACPLNAHPSVCTSSCPSTCAEPFPEICDQGCVDGCECDPGYVVDNTVTGSIKCIRLDQCGCVDQDGNAHRPGRPWVTQNCTIYHECQNGTMWSDYRPCSDDGSCVLNSVNMQCTCNQGYRGDGYNCTDINECVETPGICGHGQCINTPGSYHCKCDDFWLGDNCNSYKPRRHCADLYVYWGIKNTGVYSINPPFVLPQRPKFAPMDVFCDMVSNGGGYTLMSSDSKDLNSNKTYQDYIVGFGTPTNLSVWLGLEFIYQLTNYQPHSLRLNLFRCSSNGRPALNTDCTYPTFAVRNSTTQYAVVIREACTGSEADDHYYQDGWARWDLSKDGPKFSTYDIEAETTIPPQLRTKVDDEAIYYTCSKTNFNTGWWYVEDQLCGAANLNGVRYTCPDIPVESERYLRWAEGTLGQASMYLRPVGYPKYDTNL
;
A
#
# COMPACT_ATOMS: atom_id res chain seq x y z
N MET A 1 64.73 -28.76 -53.04
CA MET A 1 65.40 -29.85 -53.80
C MET A 1 64.30 -30.74 -54.38
N GLY A 2 64.40 -31.20 -55.64
CA GLY A 2 63.28 -31.85 -56.36
C GLY A 2 62.21 -30.83 -56.79
N PHE A 3 61.89 -30.54 -58.05
CA PHE A 3 62.19 -31.11 -59.37
C PHE A 3 61.34 -32.30 -59.88
N PHE A 4 60.27 -31.95 -60.61
CA PHE A 4 59.73 -32.56 -61.85
C PHE A 4 59.16 -34.00 -61.89
N LYS A 5 57.85 -34.09 -62.22
CA LYS A 5 57.21 -34.77 -63.38
C LYS A 5 55.72 -34.37 -63.41
N LEU A 6 55.15 -33.80 -64.48
CA LEU A 6 54.74 -34.37 -65.78
C LEU A 6 53.78 -35.57 -65.71
N LEU A 7 52.82 -35.78 -66.62
CA LEU A 7 51.94 -34.90 -67.44
C LEU A 7 50.95 -35.80 -68.23
N ALA A 8 49.71 -35.35 -68.45
CA ALA A 8 48.79 -35.66 -69.56
C ALA A 8 48.54 -37.11 -70.10
N LEU A 9 47.25 -37.46 -70.24
CA LEU A 9 46.61 -38.14 -71.39
C LEU A 9 45.08 -37.90 -71.24
N CYS A 10 44.38 -37.04 -72.02
CA CYS A 10 44.04 -37.07 -73.45
C CYS A 10 42.96 -38.12 -73.87
N LEU A 11 41.69 -37.69 -73.78
CA LEU A 11 40.64 -37.71 -74.83
C LEU A 11 40.81 -38.62 -76.07
N LEU A 12 39.73 -39.33 -76.48
CA LEU A 12 38.97 -39.07 -77.73
C LEU A 12 37.79 -40.06 -78.03
N CYS A 13 36.80 -39.55 -78.79
CA CYS A 13 35.93 -40.21 -79.79
C CYS A 13 34.78 -41.22 -79.47
N CYS A 14 33.55 -40.69 -79.54
CA CYS A 14 32.56 -40.88 -80.63
C CYS A 14 31.72 -42.17 -80.87
N LEU A 15 30.39 -41.96 -80.74
CA LEU A 15 29.30 -42.18 -81.74
C LEU A 15 28.65 -43.57 -82.01
N ALA A 16 27.30 -43.52 -82.03
CA ALA A 16 26.32 -44.29 -82.85
C ALA A 16 26.11 -45.81 -82.60
N SER A 17 24.91 -46.41 -82.81
CA SER A 17 23.53 -45.88 -82.93
C SER A 17 22.45 -47.00 -83.01
N ALA A 18 21.22 -46.67 -82.58
CA ALA A 18 19.91 -47.17 -83.09
C ALA A 18 19.29 -48.53 -82.65
N ASP A 19 17.94 -48.49 -82.60
CA ASP A 19 16.93 -49.54 -82.89
C ASP A 19 16.68 -50.76 -81.94
N SER A 20 15.44 -51.26 -81.75
CA SER A 20 14.09 -50.81 -82.21
C SER A 20 12.90 -51.37 -81.37
N ASP A 21 11.68 -50.91 -81.68
CA ASP A 21 10.36 -51.59 -81.49
C ASP A 21 9.80 -51.75 -80.03
N LEU A 22 8.49 -51.77 -79.70
CA LEU A 22 7.15 -51.60 -80.33
C LEU A 22 6.10 -51.38 -79.17
N LYS A 23 4.82 -50.97 -79.28
CA LYS A 23 3.87 -50.56 -80.35
C LYS A 23 2.79 -49.57 -79.80
N CYS A 24 1.59 -49.53 -80.39
CA CYS A 24 0.51 -48.54 -80.17
C CYS A 24 -0.72 -49.10 -79.42
N TYR A 25 -1.62 -48.23 -78.91
CA TYR A 25 -2.99 -48.01 -79.47
C TYR A 25 -3.74 -46.84 -78.77
N GLY A 26 -4.53 -46.06 -79.54
CA GLY A 26 -5.60 -45.14 -79.07
C GLY A 26 -6.96 -45.86 -78.96
N PRO A 27 -8.10 -45.20 -78.62
CA PRO A 27 -8.59 -43.94 -79.22
C PRO A 27 -9.20 -42.92 -78.20
N ASP A 28 -9.92 -41.81 -78.52
CA ASP A 28 -9.81 -40.71 -79.52
C ASP A 28 -10.83 -39.57 -79.13
N CYS A 29 -10.89 -38.48 -79.90
CA CYS A 29 -11.98 -37.46 -80.05
C CYS A 29 -12.23 -36.30 -79.02
N ASP A 30 -11.96 -35.08 -79.53
CA ASP A 30 -12.82 -33.88 -79.55
C ASP A 30 -12.87 -32.84 -78.40
N VAL A 31 -13.47 -31.67 -78.70
CA VAL A 31 -13.09 -30.31 -78.23
C VAL A 31 -14.31 -29.51 -77.65
N PRO A 32 -14.25 -28.18 -77.43
CA PRO A 32 -14.32 -27.51 -76.11
C PRO A 32 -15.72 -27.06 -75.65
N ASN A 33 -15.87 -26.61 -74.38
CA ASN A 33 -16.38 -25.26 -74.02
C ASN A 33 -16.55 -24.96 -72.50
N TYR A 34 -16.49 -23.65 -72.19
CA TYR A 34 -17.23 -22.85 -71.16
C TYR A 34 -17.14 -23.11 -69.64
N MET A 35 -16.60 -22.07 -68.96
CA MET A 35 -17.19 -21.24 -67.88
C MET A 35 -17.72 -21.80 -66.54
N ASP A 36 -17.25 -21.10 -65.50
CA ASP A 36 -17.93 -20.55 -64.31
C ASP A 36 -18.34 -21.41 -63.08
N ASP A 37 -17.78 -20.94 -61.96
CA ASP A 37 -18.40 -20.62 -60.67
C ASP A 37 -18.62 -21.62 -59.50
N THR A 38 -18.18 -21.10 -58.34
CA THR A 38 -18.66 -21.28 -56.96
C THR A 38 -18.41 -22.56 -56.15
N GLU A 39 -17.85 -22.31 -54.95
CA GLU A 39 -18.07 -22.92 -53.64
C GLU A 39 -18.56 -24.39 -53.51
N GLN A 40 -17.75 -25.21 -52.82
CA GLN A 40 -18.15 -25.73 -51.51
C GLN A 40 -16.99 -26.31 -50.70
N CYS A 41 -17.03 -26.09 -49.37
CA CYS A 41 -16.16 -26.75 -48.38
C CYS A 41 -17.04 -27.43 -47.34
N SER A 42 -16.87 -28.74 -47.10
CA SER A 42 -17.20 -29.40 -45.82
C SER A 42 -16.67 -30.84 -45.76
N GLY A 43 -16.11 -31.25 -44.61
CA GLY A 43 -15.92 -32.62 -44.11
C GLY A 43 -15.20 -33.68 -44.98
N LEU A 44 -14.29 -34.52 -44.49
CA LEU A 44 -14.02 -34.96 -43.11
C LEU A 44 -12.63 -35.65 -43.00
N GLU A 45 -12.13 -35.69 -41.75
CA GLU A 45 -11.24 -36.71 -41.15
C GLU A 45 -9.78 -36.90 -41.65
N CYS A 46 -8.94 -37.35 -40.69
CA CYS A 46 -7.50 -37.54 -40.82
C CYS A 46 -7.06 -38.86 -40.17
N GLU A 47 -6.39 -39.73 -40.92
CA GLU A 47 -5.50 -40.80 -40.41
C GLU A 47 -4.27 -40.91 -41.34
N SER A 48 -3.07 -41.31 -40.92
CA SER A 48 -2.60 -41.69 -39.58
C SER A 48 -1.26 -40.98 -39.23
N LYS A 49 -0.63 -41.34 -38.10
CA LYS A 49 0.44 -40.56 -37.45
C LYS A 49 1.87 -41.01 -37.83
N GLU A 50 2.02 -42.13 -38.55
CA GLU A 50 3.31 -42.77 -38.82
C GLU A 50 4.19 -42.04 -39.87
N THR A 51 3.59 -41.34 -40.85
CA THR A 51 4.33 -40.79 -42.01
C THR A 51 5.21 -39.58 -41.68
N LEU A 52 4.87 -38.81 -40.64
CA LEU A 52 5.58 -37.57 -40.30
C LEU A 52 6.95 -37.82 -39.65
N LEU A 53 7.06 -38.90 -38.86
CA LEU A 53 8.30 -39.25 -38.15
C LEU A 53 9.41 -39.77 -39.08
N ALA A 54 9.08 -40.23 -40.28
CA ALA A 54 10.05 -40.70 -41.26
C ALA A 54 10.86 -39.57 -41.94
N MET A 55 10.29 -38.37 -42.08
CA MET A 55 10.91 -37.29 -42.87
C MET A 55 11.91 -36.44 -42.06
N ILE A 56 11.70 -36.29 -40.75
CA ILE A 56 12.55 -35.44 -39.89
C ILE A 56 13.98 -36.00 -39.75
N SER A 57 14.13 -37.34 -39.77
CA SER A 57 15.43 -38.01 -39.59
C SER A 57 16.45 -37.76 -40.72
N HIS A 58 16.06 -37.16 -41.85
CA HIS A 58 16.97 -36.90 -42.98
C HIS A 58 17.44 -35.45 -43.08
N TYR A 59 16.71 -34.48 -42.51
CA TYR A 59 17.04 -33.05 -42.66
C TYR A 59 18.21 -32.59 -41.79
N GLN A 60 18.42 -33.22 -40.62
CA GLN A 60 19.36 -32.73 -39.60
C GLN A 60 20.83 -33.17 -39.78
N LYS A 61 21.22 -33.79 -40.90
CA LYS A 61 22.57 -34.38 -41.08
C LYS A 61 23.53 -33.61 -42.00
N THR A 62 23.14 -32.46 -42.56
CA THR A 62 23.87 -31.85 -43.69
C THR A 62 24.05 -30.33 -43.64
N LYS A 63 24.02 -29.71 -42.44
CA LYS A 63 24.44 -28.29 -42.25
C LYS A 63 25.19 -28.07 -40.92
N HIS A 64 26.49 -28.32 -40.91
CA HIS A 64 27.37 -27.90 -39.79
C HIS A 64 28.79 -27.45 -40.21
N GLU A 65 29.13 -27.40 -41.51
CA GLU A 65 30.51 -27.14 -41.96
C GLU A 65 30.62 -26.04 -43.04
N GLU A 66 30.22 -24.79 -42.75
CA GLU A 66 30.62 -23.64 -43.59
C GLU A 66 30.50 -22.25 -42.92
N TYR A 67 31.08 -22.05 -41.72
CA TYR A 67 30.97 -20.77 -40.99
C TYR A 67 32.24 -20.24 -40.29
N LEU A 68 33.44 -20.47 -40.84
CA LEU A 68 34.71 -19.90 -40.33
C LEU A 68 35.67 -19.40 -41.42
N ALA A 69 35.48 -18.17 -41.91
CA ALA A 69 36.53 -17.33 -42.53
C ALA A 69 36.13 -15.84 -42.53
N PRO A 70 37.05 -14.87 -42.34
CA PRO A 70 36.69 -13.46 -42.10
C PRO A 70 36.61 -12.58 -43.37
N LEU A 71 35.69 -11.62 -43.35
CA LEU A 71 35.60 -10.50 -44.30
C LEU A 71 36.73 -9.49 -44.10
N HIS A 72 37.53 -9.20 -45.13
CA HIS A 72 38.42 -8.03 -45.18
C HIS A 72 38.78 -7.60 -46.62
N LYS A 73 38.01 -6.66 -47.19
CA LYS A 73 38.48 -5.56 -48.09
C LYS A 73 37.30 -4.73 -48.62
N PRO A 74 37.44 -3.40 -48.75
CA PRO A 74 36.46 -2.57 -49.44
C PRO A 74 36.59 -2.71 -50.96
N ILE A 75 35.48 -2.91 -51.66
CA ILE A 75 35.45 -2.82 -53.13
C ILE A 75 35.32 -1.35 -53.51
N LYS A 76 36.40 -0.77 -54.03
CA LYS A 76 36.33 0.36 -54.96
C LYS A 76 36.38 -0.22 -56.37
N ASP A 77 35.31 -0.09 -57.15
CA ASP A 77 35.44 0.05 -58.60
C ASP A 77 34.16 0.62 -59.25
N GLU A 78 34.32 1.63 -60.11
CA GLU A 78 33.27 2.17 -60.98
C GLU A 78 33.40 1.56 -62.39
N SER A 79 33.20 0.24 -62.58
CA SER A 79 33.36 -0.34 -63.93
C SER A 79 32.68 -1.70 -64.27
N ALA A 80 31.46 -1.98 -63.77
CA ALA A 80 30.65 -3.13 -64.26
C ALA A 80 29.13 -2.85 -64.06
N VAL A 81 28.16 -3.24 -64.91
CA VAL A 81 28.13 -4.13 -66.10
C VAL A 81 27.26 -3.49 -67.22
N ARG A 82 27.63 -3.63 -68.50
CA ARG A 82 26.72 -3.34 -69.63
C ARG A 82 25.72 -4.48 -69.82
N TYR A 83 24.41 -4.21 -69.76
CA TYR A 83 23.39 -5.27 -69.84
C TYR A 83 22.83 -5.49 -71.27
N PHE A 84 23.08 -6.70 -71.78
CA PHE A 84 22.40 -7.51 -72.80
C PHE A 84 21.35 -6.87 -73.74
N LEU A 85 21.55 -7.09 -75.05
CA LEU A 85 20.59 -6.81 -76.13
C LEU A 85 19.56 -7.95 -76.28
N ASN A 86 18.40 -7.63 -76.85
CA ASN A 86 17.26 -8.54 -76.98
C ASN A 86 16.77 -8.65 -78.43
N GLU A 87 16.79 -9.86 -79.02
CA GLU A 87 16.13 -10.16 -80.29
C GLU A 87 14.61 -10.35 -80.12
N ILE A 88 13.85 -9.91 -81.13
CA ILE A 88 12.48 -10.35 -81.43
C ILE A 88 12.50 -10.94 -82.84
N SER A 89 12.02 -12.17 -83.01
CA SER A 89 11.90 -12.80 -84.33
C SER A 89 10.69 -12.24 -85.09
N THR A 90 10.92 -11.40 -86.09
CA THR A 90 9.88 -10.95 -87.03
C THR A 90 10.01 -11.68 -88.37
N GLY A 91 8.88 -12.12 -88.92
CA GLY A 91 8.80 -12.49 -90.33
C GLY A 91 9.08 -11.29 -91.24
N GLU A 92 9.52 -11.55 -92.47
CA GLU A 92 10.09 -10.53 -93.36
C GLU A 92 9.12 -9.39 -93.72
N ALA A 93 9.59 -8.14 -93.56
CA ALA A 93 9.18 -7.01 -94.38
C ALA A 93 10.29 -5.94 -94.39
N VAL A 94 10.87 -5.65 -95.56
CA VAL A 94 11.83 -4.54 -95.73
C VAL A 94 11.05 -3.23 -95.86
N ALA A 95 11.33 -2.27 -94.98
CA ALA A 95 10.78 -0.91 -95.03
C ALA A 95 11.88 0.14 -94.87
N THR A 96 11.68 1.31 -95.48
CA THR A 96 12.69 2.37 -95.63
C THR A 96 12.85 3.28 -94.41
N VAL A 97 14.02 3.91 -94.32
CA VAL A 97 14.42 4.82 -93.22
C VAL A 97 13.41 5.94 -92.99
N SER A 98 12.95 6.09 -91.76
CA SER A 98 12.23 7.26 -91.25
C SER A 98 12.63 7.54 -89.79
N PRO A 99 13.08 8.76 -89.39
CA PRO A 99 13.63 9.04 -88.05
C PRO A 99 12.66 8.97 -86.84
N GLN A 100 11.58 8.19 -86.91
CA GLN A 100 10.49 8.17 -85.92
C GLN A 100 10.15 6.77 -85.37
N CYS A 101 10.57 5.70 -86.06
CA CYS A 101 10.14 4.33 -85.75
C CYS A 101 11.12 3.56 -84.83
N SER A 102 11.56 4.17 -83.72
CA SER A 102 12.28 3.44 -82.66
C SER A 102 11.46 2.21 -82.21
N ILE A 103 12.12 1.08 -81.91
CA ILE A 103 11.42 -0.10 -81.38
C ILE A 103 10.68 0.24 -80.07
N CYS A 104 11.25 1.14 -79.27
CA CYS A 104 10.65 1.69 -78.05
C CYS A 104 9.41 2.56 -78.26
N SER A 105 9.01 2.85 -79.52
CA SER A 105 7.73 3.50 -79.81
C SER A 105 6.52 2.57 -79.65
N GLN A 106 6.72 1.25 -79.45
CA GLN A 106 5.63 0.34 -79.11
C GLN A 106 5.36 0.34 -77.59
N PRO A 107 4.10 0.55 -77.16
CA PRO A 107 3.76 0.61 -75.74
C PRO A 107 3.88 -0.76 -75.06
N GLY A 108 4.37 -0.78 -73.81
CA GLY A 108 4.41 -1.97 -72.95
C GLY A 108 5.71 -2.77 -72.95
N LEU A 109 6.65 -2.53 -73.88
CA LEU A 109 7.88 -3.32 -74.04
C LEU A 109 8.77 -3.43 -72.77
N CYS A 110 8.65 -2.49 -71.84
CA CYS A 110 9.42 -2.45 -70.59
C CYS A 110 8.53 -2.36 -69.34
N ASN A 111 7.24 -2.70 -69.42
CA ASN A 111 6.27 -2.58 -68.31
C ASN A 111 6.30 -1.19 -67.63
N SER A 112 6.81 -1.10 -66.40
CA SER A 112 6.98 0.15 -65.62
C SER A 112 8.31 0.88 -65.84
N GLY A 113 9.22 0.30 -66.62
CA GLY A 113 10.54 0.84 -66.92
C GLY A 113 10.62 1.63 -68.23
N GLN A 114 11.66 2.45 -68.34
CA GLN A 114 11.96 3.21 -69.54
C GLN A 114 12.65 2.31 -70.59
N CYS A 115 12.06 2.22 -71.78
CA CYS A 115 12.69 1.58 -72.93
C CYS A 115 13.78 2.48 -73.51
N VAL A 116 14.98 1.93 -73.70
CA VAL A 116 16.12 2.61 -74.34
C VAL A 116 16.55 1.79 -75.56
N PRO A 117 16.45 2.35 -76.79
CA PRO A 117 16.86 1.65 -78.00
C PRO A 117 18.39 1.57 -78.11
N ASP A 118 18.90 0.56 -78.80
CA ASP A 118 20.33 0.44 -79.07
C ASP A 118 20.86 1.59 -79.97
N SER A 119 22.12 1.98 -79.76
CA SER A 119 22.74 3.12 -80.44
C SER A 119 23.13 2.85 -81.90
N PHE A 120 23.20 1.59 -82.34
CA PHE A 120 23.52 1.21 -83.71
C PHE A 120 22.31 0.62 -84.46
N PHE A 121 21.44 -0.13 -83.76
CA PHE A 121 20.25 -0.75 -84.34
C PHE A 121 18.96 -0.43 -83.57
N PRO A 122 18.55 0.86 -83.46
CA PRO A 122 17.40 1.30 -82.66
C PRO A 122 16.03 0.79 -83.14
N TRP A 123 15.99 0.13 -84.29
CA TRP A 123 14.82 -0.50 -84.91
C TRP A 123 14.64 -1.97 -84.51
N GLN A 124 15.68 -2.59 -83.93
CA GLN A 124 15.78 -4.04 -83.74
C GLN A 124 16.18 -4.44 -82.32
N TYR A 125 17.03 -3.66 -81.63
CA TYR A 125 17.45 -3.95 -80.27
C TYR A 125 17.12 -2.81 -79.30
N PHE A 126 16.81 -3.19 -78.06
CA PHE A 126 16.58 -2.29 -76.94
C PHE A 126 16.96 -2.97 -75.62
N TYR A 127 17.10 -2.17 -74.57
CA TYR A 127 17.12 -2.61 -73.19
C TYR A 127 16.14 -1.78 -72.36
N CYS A 128 15.79 -2.27 -71.17
CA CYS A 128 14.89 -1.58 -70.26
C CYS A 128 15.66 -1.06 -69.05
N VAL A 129 15.48 0.22 -68.73
CA VAL A 129 15.92 0.82 -67.47
C VAL A 129 14.73 0.78 -66.51
N CYS A 130 14.80 -0.12 -65.53
CA CYS A 130 13.71 -0.28 -64.55
C CYS A 130 13.76 0.82 -63.47
N PRO A 131 12.63 1.18 -62.87
CA PRO A 131 12.63 1.83 -61.56
C PRO A 131 13.14 0.88 -60.47
N ASP A 132 13.54 1.40 -59.32
CA ASP A 132 14.00 0.60 -58.16
C ASP A 132 12.99 -0.48 -57.73
N ASN A 133 11.69 -0.22 -57.87
CA ASN A 133 10.61 -1.15 -57.53
C ASN A 133 10.30 -2.17 -58.65
N ALA A 134 11.17 -2.33 -59.64
CA ALA A 134 11.04 -3.36 -60.67
C ALA A 134 12.39 -3.98 -61.09
N SER A 135 12.32 -5.20 -61.61
CA SER A 135 13.49 -5.95 -62.11
C SER A 135 13.10 -6.93 -63.22
N GLY A 136 14.11 -7.59 -63.81
CA GLY A 136 13.94 -8.54 -64.91
C GLY A 136 14.10 -7.88 -66.29
N ARG A 137 14.22 -8.72 -67.33
CA ARG A 137 14.56 -8.35 -68.72
C ARG A 137 13.70 -7.23 -69.32
N PHE A 138 12.45 -7.13 -68.88
CA PHE A 138 11.45 -6.15 -69.32
C PHE A 138 10.79 -5.45 -68.13
N CYS A 139 11.48 -5.36 -66.99
CA CYS A 139 10.96 -4.80 -65.73
C CYS A 139 9.64 -5.44 -65.24
N GLN A 140 9.43 -6.71 -65.57
CA GLN A 140 8.18 -7.43 -65.28
C GLN A 140 8.05 -7.90 -63.82
N ASN A 141 9.14 -7.96 -63.06
CA ASN A 141 9.15 -8.42 -61.68
C ASN A 141 9.07 -7.23 -60.71
N VAL A 142 7.87 -6.91 -60.20
CA VAL A 142 7.67 -5.84 -59.22
C VAL A 142 8.29 -6.24 -57.88
N ILE A 143 9.14 -5.35 -57.34
CA ILE A 143 9.75 -5.45 -56.02
C ILE A 143 8.95 -4.55 -55.06
N ALA A 144 8.30 -5.15 -54.07
CA ALA A 144 7.47 -4.44 -53.12
C ALA A 144 7.57 -5.04 -51.72
N CYS A 145 7.49 -4.19 -50.70
CA CYS A 145 7.43 -4.60 -49.31
C CYS A 145 6.11 -5.32 -49.00
N LYS A 146 6.21 -6.48 -48.37
CA LYS A 146 5.09 -7.28 -47.83
C LYS A 146 5.16 -7.31 -46.31
N ALA A 147 4.09 -7.74 -45.66
CA ALA A 147 4.16 -8.13 -44.24
C ALA A 147 5.33 -9.11 -44.01
N ASN A 148 6.05 -8.95 -42.89
CA ASN A 148 7.18 -9.77 -42.47
C ASN A 148 8.38 -9.80 -43.46
N THR A 149 8.53 -8.80 -44.34
CA THR A 149 9.71 -8.71 -45.24
C THR A 149 10.98 -8.33 -44.48
N CYS A 150 10.84 -7.45 -43.48
CA CYS A 150 11.84 -7.09 -42.49
C CYS A 150 11.41 -7.62 -41.12
N GLY A 151 12.34 -7.66 -40.17
CA GLY A 151 12.14 -8.19 -38.83
C GLY A 151 11.36 -7.25 -37.91
N LYS A 152 11.32 -7.60 -36.62
CA LYS A 152 10.73 -6.70 -35.61
C LYS A 152 11.48 -5.36 -35.59
N ASN A 153 10.71 -4.27 -35.46
CA ASN A 153 11.19 -2.88 -35.34
C ASN A 153 12.00 -2.34 -36.53
N ALA A 154 11.89 -3.00 -37.69
CA ALA A 154 12.45 -2.56 -38.95
C ALA A 154 11.35 -2.08 -39.91
N ASP A 155 11.57 -0.95 -40.59
CA ASP A 155 10.76 -0.53 -41.72
C ASP A 155 11.38 -1.00 -43.04
N CYS A 156 10.53 -1.44 -43.96
CA CYS A 156 10.92 -1.96 -45.26
C CYS A 156 10.89 -0.85 -46.33
N TYR A 157 11.92 -0.80 -47.17
CA TYR A 157 11.96 0.07 -48.35
C TYR A 157 12.64 -0.62 -49.53
N VAL A 158 12.48 -0.06 -50.73
CA VAL A 158 13.06 -0.59 -51.97
C VAL A 158 14.05 0.43 -52.54
N ALA A 159 15.27 -0.01 -52.82
CA ALA A 159 16.35 0.81 -53.39
C ALA A 159 17.43 -0.09 -54.02
N ASN A 160 18.12 0.40 -55.05
CA ASN A 160 19.13 -0.32 -55.84
C ASN A 160 18.61 -1.66 -56.41
N HIS A 161 17.34 -1.69 -56.84
CA HIS A 161 16.61 -2.91 -57.23
C HIS A 161 16.59 -4.02 -56.16
N GLN A 162 16.66 -3.69 -54.87
CA GLN A 162 16.65 -4.64 -53.76
C GLN A 162 15.71 -4.21 -52.63
N LEU A 163 15.25 -5.19 -51.86
CA LEU A 163 14.54 -4.97 -50.60
C LEU A 163 15.55 -4.68 -49.49
N ASN A 164 15.37 -3.55 -48.81
CA ASN A 164 16.23 -3.06 -47.74
C ASN A 164 15.39 -2.89 -46.47
N CYS A 165 16.05 -3.07 -45.32
CA CYS A 165 15.45 -2.90 -44.00
C CYS A 165 16.21 -1.80 -43.25
N ILE A 166 15.51 -0.81 -42.71
CA ILE A 166 16.07 0.22 -41.84
C ILE A 166 15.44 0.11 -40.46
N CYS A 167 16.25 0.19 -39.41
CA CYS A 167 15.75 0.18 -38.04
C CYS A 167 15.03 1.49 -37.70
N LYS A 168 13.96 1.38 -36.92
CA LYS A 168 13.28 2.54 -36.36
C LYS A 168 14.22 3.33 -35.44
N PRO A 169 14.00 4.65 -35.25
CA PRO A 169 14.71 5.41 -34.23
C PRO A 169 14.62 4.71 -32.85
N GLY A 170 15.74 4.65 -32.13
CA GLY A 170 15.87 3.86 -30.90
C GLY A 170 16.28 2.39 -31.09
N TYR A 171 16.45 1.91 -32.33
CA TYR A 171 16.82 0.52 -32.63
C TYR A 171 18.09 0.40 -33.49
N THR A 172 18.77 -0.74 -33.39
CA THR A 172 20.00 -1.09 -34.11
C THR A 172 19.90 -2.45 -34.78
N ALA A 173 20.46 -2.58 -35.99
CA ALA A 173 20.36 -3.80 -36.78
C ALA A 173 21.19 -4.95 -36.18
N ARG A 174 20.58 -6.14 -36.06
CA ARG A 174 21.31 -7.39 -35.84
C ARG A 174 22.26 -7.65 -37.01
N LYS A 175 23.27 -8.51 -36.79
CA LYS A 175 24.21 -8.96 -37.84
C LYS A 175 23.55 -9.57 -39.10
N ASN A 176 22.27 -9.92 -39.04
CA ASN A 176 21.50 -10.42 -40.18
C ASN A 176 20.91 -9.31 -41.10
N GLY A 177 21.00 -8.04 -40.70
CA GLY A 177 20.53 -6.90 -41.49
C GLY A 177 19.00 -6.80 -41.68
N ARG A 178 18.20 -7.55 -40.91
CA ARG A 178 16.73 -7.55 -41.01
C ARG A 178 16.00 -7.29 -39.70
N ASP A 179 16.50 -7.84 -38.60
CA ASP A 179 15.93 -7.63 -37.27
C ASP A 179 16.62 -6.46 -36.58
N CYS A 180 15.86 -5.70 -35.80
CA CYS A 180 16.33 -4.50 -35.12
C CYS A 180 16.11 -4.63 -33.61
N ASP A 181 17.21 -4.79 -32.89
CA ASP A 181 17.22 -4.80 -31.42
C ASP A 181 17.06 -3.37 -30.90
N MET A 182 16.32 -3.24 -29.81
CA MET A 182 16.17 -1.98 -29.10
C MET A 182 17.52 -1.59 -28.50
N LYS A 183 17.95 -0.34 -28.72
CA LYS A 183 19.02 0.23 -27.91
C LYS A 183 18.49 0.43 -26.50
N VAL A 184 19.26 0.04 -25.49
CA VAL A 184 18.85 0.16 -24.09
C VAL A 184 19.95 0.78 -23.26
N GLN A 185 19.55 1.65 -22.34
CA GLN A 185 20.40 2.09 -21.22
C GLN A 185 20.23 1.11 -20.06
N LYS A 186 21.28 0.89 -19.27
CA LYS A 186 21.29 -0.14 -18.22
C LYS A 186 21.96 0.35 -16.93
N ALA A 187 21.20 0.34 -15.84
CA ALA A 187 21.73 0.46 -14.49
C ALA A 187 21.75 -0.92 -13.80
N CYS A 188 22.70 -1.14 -12.91
CA CYS A 188 22.86 -2.41 -12.17
C CYS A 188 23.32 -2.19 -10.74
N MET A 189 23.14 -3.22 -9.92
CA MET A 189 23.91 -3.46 -8.71
C MET A 189 24.23 -4.95 -8.55
N SER A 190 25.32 -5.27 -7.87
CA SER A 190 25.74 -6.65 -7.64
C SER A 190 26.73 -6.80 -6.48
N GLY A 191 26.71 -7.96 -5.84
CA GLY A 191 27.71 -8.35 -4.83
C GLY A 191 27.47 -7.67 -3.49
N ASP A 192 28.34 -6.72 -3.16
CA ASP A 192 28.59 -6.24 -1.80
C ASP A 192 27.85 -4.97 -1.27
N PRO A 193 26.75 -4.44 -1.85
CA PRO A 193 26.44 -4.23 -3.26
C PRO A 193 27.16 -3.02 -3.85
N HIS A 194 27.92 -3.25 -4.92
CA HIS A 194 28.39 -2.22 -5.85
C HIS A 194 27.24 -1.78 -6.77
N TYR A 195 27.13 -0.48 -7.04
CA TYR A 195 26.13 0.12 -7.94
C TYR A 195 26.77 0.68 -9.20
N VAL A 196 26.02 0.65 -10.31
CA VAL A 196 26.35 1.28 -11.58
C VAL A 196 25.09 2.00 -12.12
N THR A 197 25.15 3.32 -12.25
CA THR A 197 24.05 4.13 -12.81
C THR A 197 23.96 4.01 -14.33
N TYR A 198 22.89 4.51 -14.94
CA TYR A 198 22.75 4.50 -16.41
C TYR A 198 23.88 5.26 -17.12
N ASP A 199 24.32 6.42 -16.61
CA ASP A 199 25.46 7.18 -17.15
C ASP A 199 26.84 6.62 -16.71
N GLY A 200 26.87 5.55 -15.90
CA GLY A 200 28.10 4.85 -15.51
C GLY A 200 28.87 5.49 -14.36
N LEU A 201 28.18 6.12 -13.41
CA LEU A 201 28.71 6.35 -12.06
C LEU A 201 28.82 5.02 -11.34
N ARG A 202 29.89 4.85 -10.54
CA ARG A 202 30.04 3.73 -9.63
C ARG A 202 30.13 4.23 -8.20
N PHE A 203 29.49 3.50 -7.29
CA PHE A 203 29.48 3.73 -5.84
C PHE A 203 29.01 2.46 -5.12
N ASP A 204 29.15 2.43 -3.79
CA ASP A 204 28.69 1.33 -2.94
C ASP A 204 27.65 1.90 -1.95
N TYR A 205 26.59 1.16 -1.63
CA TYR A 205 25.57 1.62 -0.68
C TYR A 205 25.01 0.47 0.18
N GLN A 206 25.31 0.52 1.48
CA GLN A 206 25.10 -0.62 2.38
C GLN A 206 23.69 -0.72 2.97
N GLY A 207 22.82 0.28 2.81
CA GLY A 207 21.53 0.38 3.51
C GLY A 207 20.60 -0.82 3.29
N THR A 208 19.98 -1.32 4.37
CA THR A 208 19.10 -2.51 4.35
C THR A 208 17.61 -2.20 4.40
N CYS A 209 17.24 -0.92 4.45
CA CYS A 209 15.84 -0.52 4.25
C CYS A 209 15.47 -0.61 2.77
N PRO A 210 14.22 -0.97 2.41
CA PRO A 210 13.78 -0.94 1.02
C PRO A 210 13.94 0.46 0.42
N TYR A 211 14.41 0.56 -0.80
CA TYR A 211 14.64 1.83 -1.51
C TYR A 211 14.15 1.76 -2.96
N VAL A 212 13.94 2.94 -3.54
CA VAL A 212 13.67 3.12 -4.98
C VAL A 212 14.97 3.01 -5.75
N PHE A 213 15.15 1.94 -6.52
CA PHE A 213 16.32 1.77 -7.38
C PHE A 213 16.17 2.60 -8.66
N SER A 214 15.05 2.46 -9.39
CA SER A 214 14.77 3.28 -10.56
C SER A 214 13.27 3.42 -10.82
N GLN A 215 12.83 4.65 -11.05
CA GLN A 215 11.47 5.00 -11.48
C GLN A 215 11.50 6.32 -12.27
N PRO A 216 10.41 6.70 -12.96
CA PRO A 216 10.25 8.06 -13.47
C PRO A 216 10.18 9.09 -12.34
N CYS A 217 10.76 10.27 -12.54
CA CYS A 217 10.55 11.40 -11.63
C CYS A 217 9.12 11.96 -11.73
N SER A 218 8.47 11.76 -12.89
CA SER A 218 7.07 12.11 -13.17
C SER A 218 6.51 11.15 -14.23
N MET A 219 5.18 11.11 -14.42
CA MET A 219 4.52 10.24 -15.41
C MET A 219 5.14 10.43 -16.81
N LEU A 220 5.72 9.37 -17.38
CA LEU A 220 6.29 9.41 -18.73
C LEU A 220 5.18 9.55 -19.79
N PRO A 221 5.50 10.08 -20.98
CA PRO A 221 4.59 10.08 -22.12
C PRO A 221 4.05 8.68 -22.44
N ALA A 222 2.83 8.59 -22.96
CA ALA A 222 2.30 7.34 -23.48
C ALA A 222 3.17 6.84 -24.66
N PRO A 223 3.48 5.53 -24.74
CA PRO A 223 2.87 4.43 -23.98
C PRO A 223 3.45 4.17 -22.58
N TYR A 224 4.62 4.73 -22.24
CA TYR A 224 5.47 4.27 -21.13
C TYR A 224 4.89 4.50 -19.72
N GLY A 225 4.24 5.64 -19.49
CA GLY A 225 3.49 5.91 -18.26
C GLY A 225 4.33 5.85 -16.97
N TRP A 226 3.95 4.97 -16.02
CA TRP A 226 4.62 4.85 -14.72
C TRP A 226 5.07 3.42 -14.45
N PHE A 227 6.31 3.30 -13.96
CA PHE A 227 6.87 2.09 -13.36
C PHE A 227 7.64 2.46 -12.09
N SER A 228 7.91 1.50 -11.20
CA SER A 228 8.84 1.74 -10.07
C SER A 228 9.52 0.45 -9.64
N VAL A 229 10.83 0.36 -9.88
CA VAL A 229 11.69 -0.73 -9.41
C VAL A 229 12.26 -0.35 -8.05
N ARG A 230 11.87 -1.11 -7.04
CA ARG A 230 12.34 -1.01 -5.66
C ARG A 230 13.09 -2.28 -5.29
N ALA A 231 14.05 -2.15 -4.39
CA ALA A 231 14.85 -3.26 -3.91
C ALA A 231 15.12 -3.13 -2.42
N LYS A 232 15.43 -4.25 -1.79
CA LYS A 232 15.78 -4.36 -0.38
C LYS A 232 17.04 -5.19 -0.26
N ASN A 233 18.04 -4.61 0.41
CA ASN A 233 19.24 -5.34 0.82
C ASN A 233 19.05 -5.92 2.23
N GLU A 234 19.75 -6.99 2.55
CA GLU A 234 19.75 -7.56 3.90
C GLU A 234 21.17 -7.99 4.33
N LEU A 235 21.42 -8.09 5.64
CA LEU A 235 22.66 -8.68 6.15
C LEU A 235 22.58 -10.21 6.08
N PRO A 236 23.60 -10.92 5.57
CA PRO A 236 23.58 -12.40 5.50
C PRO A 236 23.44 -13.10 6.87
N GLY A 237 23.83 -12.44 7.96
CA GLY A 237 23.67 -12.94 9.33
C GLY A 237 24.17 -11.96 10.40
N LYS A 238 24.17 -12.39 11.66
CA LYS A 238 24.70 -11.58 12.77
C LYS A 238 26.23 -11.56 12.73
N GLY A 239 26.81 -10.36 12.85
CA GLY A 239 28.26 -10.13 12.67
C GLY A 239 28.70 -9.90 11.23
N TYR A 240 27.77 -9.77 10.27
CA TYR A 240 28.08 -9.33 8.91
C TYR A 240 28.02 -7.82 8.80
N HIS A 241 29.06 -7.23 8.22
CA HIS A 241 29.23 -5.77 8.06
C HIS A 241 29.09 -5.34 6.58
N ILE A 242 28.26 -6.02 5.79
CA ILE A 242 27.90 -5.70 4.39
C ILE A 242 26.52 -6.30 4.14
N SER A 243 25.68 -5.62 3.35
CA SER A 243 24.39 -6.14 2.89
C SER A 243 24.44 -6.72 1.47
N GLN A 244 23.38 -7.40 1.04
CA GLN A 244 23.24 -7.99 -0.29
C GLN A 244 21.79 -7.86 -0.76
N VAL A 245 21.54 -7.58 -2.05
CA VAL A 245 20.18 -7.44 -2.59
C VAL A 245 19.43 -8.78 -2.57
N SER A 246 18.27 -8.82 -1.90
CA SER A 246 17.57 -10.08 -1.57
C SER A 246 16.13 -10.15 -2.05
N GLU A 247 15.43 -9.02 -2.09
CA GLU A 247 14.03 -8.90 -2.49
C GLU A 247 13.89 -7.70 -3.45
N VAL A 248 13.13 -7.87 -4.54
CA VAL A 248 12.92 -6.83 -5.57
C VAL A 248 11.43 -6.72 -5.88
N GLU A 249 10.93 -5.49 -6.00
CA GLU A 249 9.51 -5.21 -6.22
C GLU A 249 9.33 -4.18 -7.36
N VAL A 250 8.53 -4.54 -8.36
CA VAL A 250 8.32 -3.77 -9.59
C VAL A 250 6.84 -3.40 -9.68
N ASP A 251 6.52 -2.11 -9.59
CA ASP A 251 5.22 -1.60 -10.01
C ASP A 251 5.25 -1.36 -11.53
N LEU A 252 4.29 -1.90 -12.26
CA LEU A 252 4.18 -1.79 -13.73
C LEU A 252 2.76 -2.17 -14.19
N HIS A 253 2.14 -1.39 -15.09
CA HIS A 253 0.79 -1.70 -15.63
C HIS A 253 -0.29 -1.97 -14.57
N ASN A 254 -0.22 -1.29 -13.42
CA ASN A 254 -1.05 -1.50 -12.21
C ASN A 254 -0.90 -2.89 -11.55
N LEU A 255 0.14 -3.65 -11.88
CA LEU A 255 0.60 -4.82 -11.14
C LEU A 255 1.74 -4.41 -10.20
N THR A 256 1.77 -4.98 -8.99
CA THR A 256 2.94 -4.98 -8.10
C THR A 256 3.54 -6.37 -8.11
N ILE A 257 4.71 -6.53 -8.72
CA ILE A 257 5.40 -7.81 -8.91
C ILE A 257 6.57 -7.89 -7.94
N HIS A 258 6.51 -8.81 -6.98
CA HIS A 258 7.54 -9.00 -5.96
C HIS A 258 8.27 -10.33 -6.17
N VAL A 259 9.61 -10.32 -6.15
CA VAL A 259 10.45 -11.53 -6.25
C VAL A 259 11.41 -11.62 -5.06
N ASP A 260 11.38 -12.76 -4.36
CA ASP A 260 12.25 -13.09 -3.22
C ASP A 260 13.36 -14.05 -3.67
N GLY A 261 14.61 -13.61 -3.57
CA GLY A 261 15.79 -14.39 -3.98
C GLY A 261 16.08 -15.61 -3.11
N ARG A 262 15.65 -15.61 -1.83
CA ARG A 262 15.85 -16.74 -0.91
C ARG A 262 14.88 -17.88 -1.19
N SER A 263 13.59 -17.58 -1.23
CA SER A 263 12.52 -18.58 -1.43
C SER A 263 12.28 -18.89 -2.91
N LYS A 264 12.80 -18.04 -3.81
CA LYS A 264 12.70 -18.17 -5.27
C LYS A 264 11.24 -18.16 -5.73
N THR A 265 10.43 -17.31 -5.12
CA THR A 265 9.01 -17.09 -5.44
C THR A 265 8.82 -15.77 -6.17
N ALA A 266 8.01 -15.78 -7.22
CA ALA A 266 7.38 -14.57 -7.76
C ALA A 266 5.97 -14.42 -7.20
N LEU A 267 5.58 -13.21 -6.86
CA LEU A 267 4.27 -12.82 -6.39
C LEU A 267 3.74 -11.68 -7.27
N VAL A 268 2.45 -11.71 -7.62
CA VAL A 268 1.77 -10.62 -8.35
C VAL A 268 0.59 -10.16 -7.51
N ASN A 269 0.56 -8.87 -7.17
CA ASN A 269 -0.38 -8.28 -6.22
C ASN A 269 -0.41 -9.05 -4.88
N GLY A 270 0.75 -9.58 -4.48
CA GLY A 270 0.94 -10.42 -3.28
C GLY A 270 0.55 -11.89 -3.42
N VAL A 271 -0.12 -12.31 -4.51
CA VAL A 271 -0.49 -13.71 -4.78
C VAL A 271 0.68 -14.46 -5.42
N GLN A 272 1.03 -15.65 -4.93
CA GLN A 272 2.10 -16.45 -5.52
C GLN A 272 1.74 -16.93 -6.94
N VAL A 273 2.63 -16.67 -7.89
CA VAL A 273 2.54 -17.17 -9.28
C VAL A 273 3.67 -18.18 -9.57
N LEU A 274 3.47 -19.01 -10.59
CA LEU A 274 4.53 -19.85 -11.16
C LEU A 274 5.11 -19.16 -12.39
N THR A 275 6.38 -19.40 -12.70
CA THR A 275 7.05 -18.82 -13.89
C THR A 275 7.26 -19.92 -14.95
N PRO A 276 7.06 -19.64 -16.27
CA PRO A 276 6.70 -18.34 -16.83
C PRO A 276 5.26 -17.93 -16.49
N TRP A 277 5.07 -16.62 -16.34
CA TRP A 277 3.78 -15.98 -16.08
C TRP A 277 3.53 -14.87 -17.10
N TYR A 278 2.29 -14.69 -17.51
CA TYR A 278 1.85 -13.82 -18.60
C TYR A 278 0.60 -13.03 -18.20
N TYR A 279 0.59 -11.75 -18.54
CA TYR A 279 -0.55 -10.85 -18.36
C TYR A 279 -0.73 -9.94 -19.58
N PRO A 280 -1.95 -9.79 -20.12
CA PRO A 280 -3.16 -10.53 -19.76
C PRO A 280 -3.08 -12.03 -20.09
N ASN A 281 -2.39 -12.42 -21.17
CA ASN A 281 -2.21 -13.82 -21.57
C ASN A 281 -0.98 -14.01 -22.47
N LEU A 282 -0.53 -15.26 -22.65
CA LEU A 282 0.62 -15.69 -23.46
C LEU A 282 0.66 -15.11 -24.89
N ASN A 283 -0.48 -14.93 -25.55
CA ASN A 283 -0.54 -14.49 -26.95
C ASN A 283 -0.49 -12.95 -27.11
N THR A 284 -0.96 -12.21 -26.10
CA THR A 284 -1.09 -10.74 -26.14
C THR A 284 -0.56 -10.09 -24.87
N TRP A 285 0.54 -10.59 -24.31
CA TRP A 285 1.09 -10.12 -23.04
C TRP A 285 1.59 -8.67 -23.14
N THR A 286 1.25 -7.86 -22.13
CA THR A 286 1.91 -6.59 -21.80
C THR A 286 2.96 -6.77 -20.73
N VAL A 287 2.83 -7.79 -19.86
CA VAL A 287 3.86 -8.15 -18.87
C VAL A 287 4.10 -9.65 -18.89
N ARG A 288 5.37 -10.06 -18.81
CA ARG A 288 5.75 -11.44 -18.54
C ARG A 288 6.82 -11.54 -17.44
N ILE A 289 6.78 -12.63 -16.67
CA ILE A 289 7.78 -12.97 -15.66
C ILE A 289 8.37 -14.33 -16.01
N ARG A 290 9.69 -14.42 -16.10
CA ARG A 290 10.44 -15.65 -16.39
C ARG A 290 11.42 -15.95 -15.26
N TYR A 291 11.80 -17.22 -15.09
CA TYR A 291 12.90 -17.64 -14.22
C TYR A 291 13.76 -18.68 -14.94
N SER A 292 15.04 -18.38 -15.15
CA SER A 292 16.02 -19.30 -15.77
C SER A 292 17.45 -18.95 -15.33
N GLY A 293 18.37 -19.93 -15.32
CA GLY A 293 19.78 -19.68 -14.94
C GLY A 293 20.03 -19.22 -13.49
N SER A 294 19.01 -19.30 -12.61
CA SER A 294 18.92 -18.64 -11.28
C SER A 294 18.58 -17.15 -11.31
N THR A 295 17.98 -16.66 -12.39
CA THR A 295 17.65 -15.25 -12.61
C THR A 295 16.17 -15.08 -12.97
N PHE A 296 15.50 -14.17 -12.26
CA PHE A 296 14.18 -13.66 -12.62
C PHE A 296 14.33 -12.56 -13.68
N THR A 297 13.47 -12.60 -14.70
CA THR A 297 13.38 -11.58 -15.75
C THR A 297 11.93 -11.14 -15.86
N ILE A 298 11.66 -9.87 -15.56
CA ILE A 298 10.35 -9.23 -15.69
C ILE A 298 10.44 -8.29 -16.91
N GLU A 299 9.60 -8.52 -17.92
CA GLU A 299 9.64 -7.80 -19.20
C GLU A 299 8.28 -7.19 -19.51
N ASN A 300 8.27 -6.02 -20.17
CA ASN A 300 7.05 -5.42 -20.71
C ASN A 300 7.10 -5.22 -22.23
N GLU A 301 5.94 -4.96 -22.85
CA GLU A 301 5.79 -4.80 -24.30
C GLU A 301 6.49 -3.55 -24.88
N GLN A 302 7.02 -2.70 -24.00
CA GLN A 302 7.60 -1.38 -24.28
C GLN A 302 9.13 -1.38 -24.13
N GLY A 303 9.73 -2.51 -23.74
CA GLY A 303 11.17 -2.70 -23.60
C GLY A 303 11.75 -2.47 -22.20
N ILE A 304 10.93 -2.12 -21.21
CA ILE A 304 11.37 -2.07 -19.81
C ILE A 304 11.63 -3.51 -19.35
N THR A 305 12.86 -3.79 -18.91
CA THR A 305 13.28 -5.12 -18.46
C THR A 305 13.97 -5.03 -17.10
N VAL A 306 13.52 -5.83 -16.14
CA VAL A 306 14.10 -5.93 -14.80
C VAL A 306 14.63 -7.35 -14.59
N THR A 307 15.93 -7.47 -14.32
CA THR A 307 16.64 -8.74 -14.25
C THR A 307 17.25 -8.90 -12.86
N PHE A 308 16.74 -9.82 -12.06
CA PHE A 308 17.18 -10.09 -10.68
C PHE A 308 17.73 -11.51 -10.54
N SER A 309 19.05 -11.63 -10.33
CA SER A 309 19.73 -12.90 -10.11
C SER A 309 19.80 -13.24 -8.61
N THR A 310 19.55 -14.51 -8.26
CA THR A 310 19.75 -15.00 -6.89
C THR A 310 21.23 -15.18 -6.51
N TYR A 311 22.15 -14.67 -7.34
CA TYR A 311 23.54 -14.38 -7.00
C TYR A 311 23.72 -12.89 -6.63
N ASN A 312 22.74 -12.33 -5.89
CA ASN A 312 22.77 -10.97 -5.35
C ASN A 312 23.01 -9.87 -6.40
N SER A 313 22.31 -9.91 -7.54
CA SER A 313 22.41 -8.86 -8.57
C SER A 313 21.05 -8.43 -9.10
N LEU A 314 20.85 -7.13 -9.27
CA LEU A 314 19.72 -6.53 -9.97
C LEU A 314 20.24 -5.66 -11.11
N CYS A 315 19.58 -5.71 -12.27
CA CYS A 315 19.73 -4.71 -13.31
C CYS A 315 18.37 -4.25 -13.83
N VAL A 316 18.28 -2.97 -14.20
CA VAL A 316 17.14 -2.38 -14.90
C VAL A 316 17.61 -1.89 -16.25
N GLN A 317 16.87 -2.24 -17.29
CA GLN A 317 17.09 -1.81 -18.67
C GLN A 317 15.87 -1.03 -19.15
N VAL A 318 16.12 0.11 -19.79
CA VAL A 318 15.11 1.00 -20.37
C VAL A 318 15.51 1.37 -21.81
N PRO A 319 14.54 1.72 -22.69
CA PRO A 319 14.85 2.15 -24.05
C PRO A 319 15.74 3.41 -24.11
N ASP A 320 16.76 3.41 -24.97
CA ASP A 320 17.63 4.57 -25.25
C ASP A 320 16.92 5.54 -26.22
N ILE A 321 15.96 6.29 -25.68
CA ILE A 321 15.06 7.19 -26.43
C ILE A 321 14.79 8.50 -25.67
N PRO A 322 14.39 9.59 -26.35
CA PRO A 322 14.14 10.90 -25.71
C PRO A 322 13.14 10.89 -24.55
N GLU A 323 12.22 9.93 -24.51
CA GLU A 323 11.21 9.78 -23.47
C GLU A 323 11.75 9.26 -22.12
N PHE A 324 12.94 8.65 -22.10
CA PHE A 324 13.64 8.21 -20.87
C PHE A 324 14.85 9.10 -20.53
N ASN A 325 15.36 9.86 -21.50
CA ASN A 325 16.57 10.66 -21.34
C ASN A 325 16.28 12.03 -20.68
N GLY A 326 17.25 12.54 -19.91
CA GLY A 326 17.25 13.85 -19.27
C GLY A 326 17.35 13.83 -17.73
N ALA A 327 17.97 14.89 -17.18
CA ALA A 327 18.28 15.07 -15.75
C ALA A 327 17.09 15.09 -14.77
N THR A 328 15.86 15.06 -15.27
CA THR A 328 14.63 15.02 -14.46
C THR A 328 13.63 13.97 -14.98
N THR A 329 14.10 12.99 -15.74
CA THR A 329 13.24 11.98 -16.38
C THR A 329 13.18 10.70 -15.53
N LEU A 330 14.33 10.12 -15.20
CA LEU A 330 14.45 9.01 -14.24
C LEU A 330 15.08 9.46 -12.91
N CYS A 331 14.69 8.75 -11.84
CA CYS A 331 14.97 9.05 -10.44
C CYS A 331 15.21 7.75 -9.64
N GLY A 332 16.06 7.80 -8.60
CA GLY A 332 16.44 6.68 -7.75
C GLY A 332 17.95 6.43 -7.72
N LEU A 333 18.42 5.40 -7.00
CA LEU A 333 19.84 5.02 -6.91
C LEU A 333 20.49 4.73 -8.29
N ALA A 334 19.68 4.42 -9.31
CA ALA A 334 20.13 4.19 -10.69
C ALA A 334 20.55 5.47 -11.45
N GLY A 335 20.37 6.65 -10.86
CA GLY A 335 20.71 7.93 -11.48
C GLY A 335 19.68 8.42 -12.53
N ASN A 336 20.11 9.39 -13.34
CA ASN A 336 19.38 9.91 -14.48
C ASN A 336 19.98 9.37 -15.80
N ILE A 337 19.64 9.96 -16.96
CA ILE A 337 20.20 9.58 -18.27
C ILE A 337 20.43 10.84 -19.11
N ASP A 338 21.48 11.61 -18.84
CA ASP A 338 21.81 12.81 -19.65
C ASP A 338 23.27 12.91 -20.12
N GLY A 339 24.08 11.89 -19.81
CA GLY A 339 25.49 11.77 -20.14
C GLY A 339 26.45 12.32 -19.09
N LYS A 340 25.99 12.62 -17.86
CA LYS A 340 26.79 13.30 -16.82
C LYS A 340 26.71 12.60 -15.46
N LYS A 341 27.31 11.41 -15.39
CA LYS A 341 27.52 10.59 -14.17
C LYS A 341 28.02 11.24 -12.88
N LEU A 342 28.38 12.53 -12.85
CA LEU A 342 28.70 13.26 -11.62
C LEU A 342 27.50 14.02 -11.03
N ASP A 343 26.33 14.00 -11.69
CA ASP A 343 25.06 14.53 -11.14
C ASP A 343 23.96 13.48 -10.87
N ASP A 344 24.24 12.19 -11.13
CA ASP A 344 23.37 11.05 -10.76
C ASP A 344 23.04 10.97 -9.26
N VAL A 345 23.91 11.50 -8.39
CA VAL A 345 23.75 11.49 -6.92
C VAL A 345 22.73 12.54 -6.49
N VAL A 346 21.47 12.31 -6.84
CA VAL A 346 20.37 13.25 -6.66
C VAL A 346 19.45 12.80 -5.53
N ASN A 347 19.16 13.68 -4.58
CA ASN A 347 18.20 13.37 -3.52
C ASN A 347 16.75 13.38 -4.03
N ARG A 348 15.83 12.80 -3.27
CA ARG A 348 14.40 12.71 -3.62
C ARG A 348 13.67 14.05 -3.82
N ASN A 349 14.29 15.17 -3.48
CA ASN A 349 13.80 16.53 -3.74
C ASN A 349 14.45 17.17 -4.99
N GLY A 350 15.20 16.42 -5.81
CA GLY A 350 15.88 16.90 -7.00
C GLY A 350 17.17 17.69 -6.73
N THR A 351 17.76 17.59 -5.53
CA THR A 351 19.03 18.26 -5.21
C THR A 351 20.21 17.33 -5.49
N VAL A 352 21.04 17.69 -6.47
CA VAL A 352 22.29 16.99 -6.81
C VAL A 352 23.36 17.22 -5.73
N LEU A 353 24.00 16.15 -5.27
CA LEU A 353 25.22 16.20 -4.47
C LEU A 353 26.44 16.21 -5.40
N ASN A 354 27.20 17.30 -5.40
CA ASN A 354 28.40 17.43 -6.21
C ASN A 354 29.50 16.44 -5.74
N ILE A 355 29.79 15.44 -6.58
CA ILE A 355 30.85 14.44 -6.37
C ILE A 355 32.02 14.68 -7.34
N LYS A 356 33.25 14.43 -6.87
CA LYS A 356 34.50 14.71 -7.62
C LYS A 356 35.12 13.50 -8.33
N SER A 357 34.59 12.31 -8.08
CA SER A 357 35.20 11.01 -8.40
C SER A 357 34.11 10.04 -8.83
N SER A 358 34.43 9.13 -9.75
CA SER A 358 33.46 8.23 -10.39
C SER A 358 33.49 6.78 -9.90
N ARG A 359 34.10 6.51 -8.74
CA ARG A 359 34.04 5.21 -8.03
C ARG A 359 33.59 5.32 -6.57
N GLN A 360 34.01 6.36 -5.85
CA GLN A 360 33.50 6.74 -4.51
C GLN A 360 33.73 8.24 -4.27
N PRO A 361 32.89 8.92 -3.46
CA PRO A 361 33.16 10.30 -3.01
C PRO A 361 34.33 10.36 -2.04
N GLU A 362 35.21 11.36 -2.19
CA GLU A 362 36.36 11.57 -1.29
C GLU A 362 35.94 11.66 0.20
N ASN A 363 36.86 11.30 1.10
CA ASN A 363 36.67 11.05 2.54
C ASN A 363 36.19 12.25 3.39
N ASN A 364 35.72 13.34 2.76
CA ASN A 364 35.06 14.48 3.38
C ASN A 364 33.57 14.62 3.00
N ASN A 365 33.04 13.82 2.05
CA ASN A 365 31.65 13.89 1.59
C ASN A 365 30.86 12.56 1.74
N HIS A 366 31.48 11.47 2.21
CA HIS A 366 30.85 10.13 2.30
C HIS A 366 29.54 10.11 3.12
N VAL A 367 29.54 10.74 4.30
CA VAL A 367 28.33 10.82 5.15
C VAL A 367 27.22 11.67 4.51
N ALA A 368 27.56 12.62 3.63
CA ALA A 368 26.56 13.37 2.87
C ALA A 368 26.00 12.54 1.70
N PHE A 369 26.85 11.75 1.05
CA PHE A 369 26.46 10.77 0.03
C PHE A 369 25.47 9.75 0.59
N MET A 370 25.81 9.07 1.68
CA MET A 370 24.92 8.09 2.33
C MET A 370 23.59 8.71 2.77
N LYS A 371 23.59 10.00 3.18
CA LYS A 371 22.37 10.74 3.51
C LYS A 371 21.53 11.14 2.30
N THR A 372 22.13 11.31 1.11
CA THR A 372 21.41 11.51 -0.14
C THR A 372 20.71 10.23 -0.57
N GLU A 373 21.41 9.10 -0.58
CA GLU A 373 20.82 7.81 -0.96
C GLU A 373 19.77 7.31 0.05
N ASP A 374 19.97 7.57 1.35
CA ASP A 374 18.95 7.33 2.39
C ASP A 374 17.61 8.07 2.10
N THR A 375 17.57 9.11 1.24
CA THR A 375 16.29 9.77 0.86
C THR A 375 15.41 8.91 -0.06
N TRP A 376 15.98 7.91 -0.75
CA TRP A 376 15.26 7.00 -1.62
C TRP A 376 14.63 5.81 -0.89
N ILE A 377 14.82 5.69 0.44
CA ILE A 377 14.14 4.71 1.30
C ILE A 377 12.61 4.83 1.17
N THR A 378 11.91 3.70 1.14
CA THR A 378 10.46 3.64 0.90
C THR A 378 9.77 2.66 1.85
N ASP A 379 8.59 3.07 2.33
CA ASP A 379 7.64 2.25 3.09
C ASP A 379 6.79 1.35 2.18
N LYS A 380 6.60 1.76 0.91
CA LYS A 380 5.99 0.95 -0.14
C LYS A 380 6.89 -0.23 -0.53
N PHE A 381 6.81 -1.32 0.22
CA PHE A 381 7.43 -2.61 -0.09
C PHE A 381 6.69 -3.73 0.64
N LEU A 382 6.45 -4.87 -0.01
CA LEU A 382 5.70 -5.98 0.57
C LEU A 382 6.49 -6.70 1.68
N ILE A 383 5.94 -6.74 2.89
CA ILE A 383 6.59 -7.36 4.05
C ILE A 383 6.21 -8.86 4.13
N LEU A 384 7.01 -9.71 3.50
CA LEU A 384 6.79 -11.17 3.50
C LEU A 384 7.09 -11.88 4.82
N ARG A 385 7.84 -11.25 5.73
CA ARG A 385 8.40 -11.89 6.94
C ARG A 385 8.12 -11.06 8.20
N PRO A 386 6.95 -11.20 8.84
CA PRO A 386 6.64 -10.53 10.10
C PRO A 386 7.67 -10.86 11.18
N GLY A 387 8.18 -9.85 11.89
CA GLY A 387 9.17 -10.03 12.96
C GLY A 387 10.64 -10.10 12.52
N GLN A 388 10.96 -9.74 11.26
CA GLN A 388 12.35 -9.48 10.85
C GLN A 388 12.95 -8.32 11.69
N GLU A 389 14.26 -8.34 11.95
CA GLU A 389 14.93 -7.22 12.64
C GLU A 389 14.79 -5.92 11.83
N ALA A 390 14.68 -4.79 12.53
CA ALA A 390 14.45 -3.49 11.89
C ALA A 390 15.57 -3.16 10.89
N CYS A 391 15.19 -2.66 9.72
CA CYS A 391 16.15 -2.25 8.70
C CYS A 391 17.01 -1.08 9.17
N VAL A 392 18.19 -0.92 8.57
CA VAL A 392 19.18 0.08 8.97
C VAL A 392 19.56 0.93 7.76
N ASN A 393 19.48 2.25 7.96
CA ASN A 393 19.89 3.27 6.99
C ASN A 393 21.39 3.15 6.62
N GLY A 394 21.73 3.51 5.38
CA GLY A 394 23.11 3.48 4.87
C GLY A 394 24.08 4.27 5.75
N GLN A 395 23.69 5.48 6.19
CA GLN A 395 24.55 6.32 7.05
C GLN A 395 24.85 5.71 8.45
N LEU A 396 24.03 4.75 8.91
CA LEU A 396 24.21 4.09 10.20
C LEU A 396 25.00 2.78 10.06
N LEU A 397 24.83 2.08 8.94
CA LEU A 397 25.68 0.95 8.57
C LEU A 397 27.10 1.41 8.28
N ASP A 398 27.31 2.50 7.52
CA ASP A 398 28.63 3.05 7.17
C ASP A 398 29.60 3.13 8.37
N ASN A 399 29.15 3.68 9.49
CA ASN A 399 29.94 3.79 10.73
C ASN A 399 30.39 2.43 11.32
N ASN A 400 29.72 1.34 10.97
CA ASN A 400 30.05 -0.05 11.31
C ASN A 400 30.70 -0.84 10.14
N THR A 401 30.72 -0.32 8.91
CA THR A 401 31.22 -1.00 7.70
C THR A 401 32.53 -0.38 7.18
N ASN A 402 33.17 0.48 7.97
CA ASN A 402 34.33 1.29 7.60
C ASN A 402 35.62 0.47 7.36
N CYS A 403 35.70 -0.21 6.22
CA CYS A 403 36.96 -0.62 5.60
C CYS A 403 37.69 0.65 5.12
N VAL A 404 38.51 1.25 5.99
CA VAL A 404 39.04 2.61 5.78
C VAL A 404 39.91 2.69 4.53
N SER A 405 39.52 3.55 3.58
CA SER A 405 40.20 3.83 2.30
C SER A 405 41.54 4.59 2.43
N THR A 406 42.26 4.39 3.54
CA THR A 406 43.63 4.89 3.72
C THR A 406 44.61 4.13 2.85
N SER A 407 45.54 4.86 2.23
CA SER A 407 46.63 4.35 1.38
C SER A 407 47.76 3.63 2.16
N SER A 408 47.40 2.93 3.23
CA SER A 408 48.25 2.11 4.07
C SER A 408 47.82 0.65 4.00
N LEU A 409 48.76 -0.23 3.64
CA LEU A 409 48.61 -1.68 3.70
C LEU A 409 48.11 -2.13 5.08
N LEU A 410 47.33 -3.21 5.11
CA LEU A 410 46.69 -3.84 6.28
C LEU A 410 45.46 -3.12 6.84
N ASP A 411 44.31 -3.36 6.18
CA ASP A 411 43.12 -3.71 6.97
C ASP A 411 43.41 -4.99 7.77
N GLN A 412 42.89 -5.09 8.99
CA GLN A 412 43.03 -6.27 9.85
C GLN A 412 41.98 -7.35 9.58
N SER A 413 40.95 -7.11 8.76
CA SER A 413 39.93 -8.10 8.44
C SER A 413 40.35 -9.13 7.38
N CYS A 414 41.16 -8.73 6.40
CA CYS A 414 41.61 -9.61 5.31
C CYS A 414 43.02 -10.16 5.53
N ALA A 415 43.10 -11.46 5.82
CA ALA A 415 44.35 -12.12 6.19
C ALA A 415 45.32 -12.36 5.01
N ASP A 416 44.81 -12.47 3.78
CA ASP A 416 45.63 -12.71 2.58
C ASP A 416 45.00 -12.12 1.30
N VAL A 417 45.30 -10.84 1.05
CA VAL A 417 44.90 -10.13 -0.18
C VAL A 417 45.55 -10.74 -1.43
N GLU A 418 46.74 -11.32 -1.29
CA GLU A 418 47.48 -11.90 -2.43
C GLU A 418 46.82 -13.19 -2.92
N GLN A 419 46.36 -14.05 -2.00
CA GLN A 419 45.56 -15.23 -2.32
C GLN A 419 44.20 -14.86 -2.94
N ALA A 420 43.56 -13.78 -2.49
CA ALA A 420 42.33 -13.28 -3.12
C ALA A 420 42.59 -12.80 -4.57
N ALA A 421 43.64 -11.98 -4.78
CA ALA A 421 44.10 -11.55 -6.10
C ALA A 421 44.40 -12.73 -7.04
N GLN A 422 45.17 -13.72 -6.57
CA GLN A 422 45.45 -14.95 -7.32
C GLN A 422 44.18 -15.76 -7.66
N THR A 423 43.16 -15.71 -6.80
CA THR A 423 41.89 -16.42 -7.03
C THR A 423 41.01 -15.74 -8.08
N CYS A 424 41.05 -14.40 -8.17
CA CYS A 424 40.31 -13.61 -9.16
C CYS A 424 41.07 -13.34 -10.46
N TYR A 425 42.38 -13.62 -10.49
CA TYR A 425 43.24 -13.50 -11.67
C TYR A 425 42.67 -14.08 -12.98
N PRO A 426 41.87 -15.18 -13.00
CA PRO A 426 41.13 -15.61 -14.18
C PRO A 426 40.31 -14.52 -14.90
N ILE A 427 39.77 -13.53 -14.18
CA ILE A 427 39.01 -12.40 -14.74
C ILE A 427 39.95 -11.44 -15.48
N GLN A 428 41.02 -10.99 -14.82
CA GLN A 428 42.03 -10.09 -15.40
C GLN A 428 42.73 -10.72 -16.63
N GLN A 429 42.88 -12.04 -16.70
CA GLN A 429 43.39 -12.72 -17.90
C GLN A 429 42.49 -12.56 -19.15
N ALA A 430 41.20 -12.26 -18.99
CA ALA A 430 40.31 -12.00 -20.12
C ALA A 430 40.70 -10.75 -20.93
N GLU A 431 41.34 -9.74 -20.32
CA GLU A 431 41.81 -8.54 -21.02
C GLU A 431 42.80 -8.87 -22.15
N LEU A 432 43.61 -9.92 -21.95
CA LEU A 432 44.59 -10.42 -22.90
C LEU A 432 44.01 -11.49 -23.85
N GLY A 433 42.74 -11.86 -23.68
CA GLY A 433 42.11 -12.99 -24.39
C GLY A 433 42.60 -14.35 -23.87
N LEU A 434 43.11 -14.43 -22.64
CA LEU A 434 43.76 -15.60 -22.05
C LEU A 434 42.95 -16.24 -20.91
N GLY A 435 43.38 -17.42 -20.47
CA GLY A 435 42.79 -18.14 -19.35
C GLY A 435 41.39 -18.69 -19.61
N VAL A 436 40.69 -19.09 -18.54
CA VAL A 436 39.34 -19.70 -18.64
C VAL A 436 38.30 -18.76 -19.26
N PHE A 437 38.47 -17.45 -19.11
CA PHE A 437 37.53 -16.43 -19.55
C PHE A 437 38.03 -15.60 -20.75
N GLY A 438 39.01 -16.09 -21.52
CA GLY A 438 39.58 -15.35 -22.67
C GLY A 438 38.56 -14.90 -23.72
N ALA A 439 37.42 -15.59 -23.82
CA ALA A 439 36.29 -15.19 -24.66
C ALA A 439 35.63 -13.84 -24.24
N CYS A 440 35.85 -13.39 -23.00
CA CYS A 440 35.28 -12.19 -22.40
C CYS A 440 36.06 -10.89 -22.72
N GLN A 441 37.14 -10.97 -23.52
CA GLN A 441 37.94 -9.80 -23.92
C GLN A 441 37.10 -8.66 -24.52
N GLY A 442 35.97 -8.97 -25.17
CA GLY A 442 35.06 -7.99 -25.77
C GLY A 442 34.28 -7.12 -24.78
N LEU A 443 34.41 -7.33 -23.47
CA LEU A 443 33.79 -6.48 -22.44
C LEU A 443 34.48 -5.12 -22.25
N GLY A 444 35.71 -4.97 -22.74
CA GLY A 444 36.55 -3.78 -22.52
C GLY A 444 37.23 -3.77 -21.14
N ASN A 445 38.41 -3.13 -21.07
CA ASN A 445 39.28 -3.18 -19.89
C ASN A 445 38.59 -2.67 -18.62
N ASP A 446 37.95 -1.49 -18.65
CA ASP A 446 37.25 -0.90 -17.49
C ASP A 446 36.32 -1.93 -16.82
N THR A 447 35.45 -2.58 -17.61
CA THR A 447 34.52 -3.62 -17.15
C THR A 447 35.24 -4.80 -16.50
N LEU A 448 36.36 -5.25 -17.09
CA LEU A 448 37.14 -6.40 -16.61
C LEU A 448 37.92 -6.07 -15.32
N ASP A 449 38.50 -4.87 -15.24
CA ASP A 449 39.10 -4.32 -14.03
C ASP A 449 38.05 -4.28 -12.90
N ASP A 450 36.87 -3.71 -13.13
CA ASP A 450 35.82 -3.62 -12.10
C ASP A 450 35.39 -5.02 -11.60
N PHE A 451 35.10 -5.97 -12.50
CA PHE A 451 34.79 -7.35 -12.10
C PHE A 451 35.94 -8.04 -11.33
N TYR A 452 37.19 -7.72 -11.66
CA TYR A 452 38.36 -8.21 -10.93
C TYR A 452 38.46 -7.60 -9.53
N TYR A 453 38.39 -6.28 -9.37
CA TYR A 453 38.47 -5.62 -8.05
C TYR A 453 37.35 -6.08 -7.11
N ASN A 454 36.12 -6.15 -7.61
CA ASN A 454 34.95 -6.60 -6.83
C ASN A 454 35.14 -8.04 -6.34
N CYS A 455 35.53 -8.95 -7.25
CA CYS A 455 35.88 -10.34 -6.90
C CYS A 455 36.98 -10.40 -5.84
N VAL A 456 38.05 -9.61 -5.97
CA VAL A 456 39.16 -9.62 -5.01
C VAL A 456 38.66 -9.20 -3.63
N TYR A 457 37.85 -8.16 -3.56
CA TYR A 457 37.28 -7.64 -2.31
C TYR A 457 36.39 -8.68 -1.61
N ASP A 458 35.43 -9.29 -2.32
CA ASP A 458 34.53 -10.29 -1.73
C ASP A 458 35.25 -11.57 -1.30
N ILE A 459 36.23 -12.07 -2.08
CA ILE A 459 37.02 -13.26 -1.71
C ILE A 459 37.97 -12.99 -0.54
N CYS A 460 38.61 -11.80 -0.53
CA CYS A 460 39.46 -11.31 0.57
C CYS A 460 38.70 -11.27 1.90
N ARG A 461 37.39 -10.96 1.84
CA ARG A 461 36.50 -10.89 2.99
C ARG A 461 35.85 -12.23 3.36
N ASN A 462 35.54 -13.08 2.39
CA ASN A 462 35.07 -14.45 2.60
C ASN A 462 35.36 -15.36 1.38
N PRO A 463 36.35 -16.27 1.46
CA PRO A 463 36.70 -17.17 0.36
C PRO A 463 35.57 -18.06 -0.17
N ALA A 464 34.46 -18.22 0.55
CA ALA A 464 33.28 -18.94 0.07
C ALA A 464 32.62 -18.27 -1.15
N TYR A 465 32.73 -16.94 -1.32
CA TYR A 465 32.11 -16.24 -2.45
C TYR A 465 32.78 -16.48 -3.79
N LYS A 466 33.98 -17.10 -3.81
CA LYS A 466 34.73 -17.43 -5.04
C LYS A 466 33.85 -17.94 -6.19
N CYS A 467 33.00 -18.92 -5.91
CA CYS A 467 32.20 -19.56 -6.97
C CYS A 467 30.88 -18.84 -7.27
N THR A 468 30.49 -17.87 -6.45
CA THR A 468 29.45 -16.88 -6.78
C THR A 468 30.02 -15.90 -7.81
N GLU A 469 31.11 -15.22 -7.49
CA GLU A 469 31.69 -14.16 -8.35
C GLU A 469 32.15 -14.69 -9.71
N LEU A 470 32.82 -15.85 -9.73
CA LEU A 470 33.23 -16.48 -10.98
C LEU A 470 32.02 -16.98 -11.82
N SER A 471 30.89 -17.35 -11.19
CA SER A 471 29.65 -17.68 -11.92
C SER A 471 28.95 -16.43 -12.45
N TYR A 472 28.88 -15.37 -11.64
CA TYR A 472 28.25 -14.11 -12.02
C TYR A 472 28.99 -13.43 -13.18
N PHE A 473 30.32 -13.36 -13.12
CA PHE A 473 31.14 -12.87 -14.22
C PHE A 473 30.97 -13.69 -15.50
N PHE A 474 30.94 -15.03 -15.40
CA PHE A 474 30.72 -15.90 -16.57
C PHE A 474 29.34 -15.65 -17.21
N GLN A 475 28.26 -15.63 -16.40
CA GLN A 475 26.91 -15.36 -16.89
C GLN A 475 26.78 -13.94 -17.50
N TYR A 476 27.39 -12.92 -16.88
CA TYR A 476 27.43 -11.57 -17.43
C TYR A 476 28.13 -11.53 -18.78
N CYS A 477 29.33 -12.13 -18.88
CA CYS A 477 30.09 -12.22 -20.13
C CYS A 477 29.31 -12.96 -21.23
N GLN A 478 28.66 -14.06 -20.88
CA GLN A 478 27.83 -14.86 -21.78
C GLN A 478 26.63 -14.08 -22.34
N LEU A 479 25.96 -13.28 -21.51
CA LEU A 479 24.82 -12.45 -21.93
C LEU A 479 25.24 -11.18 -22.68
N ALA A 480 26.40 -10.59 -22.35
CA ALA A 480 26.93 -9.41 -23.02
C ALA A 480 27.59 -9.72 -24.38
N ILE A 481 28.17 -10.92 -24.54
CA ILE A 481 28.83 -11.37 -25.77
C ILE A 481 28.26 -12.73 -26.24
N PRO A 482 26.95 -12.84 -26.52
CA PRO A 482 26.25 -14.11 -26.80
C PRO A 482 26.60 -14.74 -28.16
N GLN A 483 27.65 -14.23 -28.80
CA GLN A 483 28.19 -14.68 -30.09
C GLN A 483 29.55 -15.34 -29.93
N GLN A 484 30.15 -15.32 -28.73
CA GLN A 484 31.42 -15.99 -28.46
C GLN A 484 31.23 -17.37 -27.84
N GLN A 485 32.08 -18.31 -28.23
CA GLN A 485 32.09 -19.65 -27.66
C GLN A 485 32.80 -19.64 -26.31
N MET A 486 32.01 -19.70 -25.23
CA MET A 486 32.54 -19.76 -23.87
C MET A 486 33.22 -21.10 -23.56
N ASN A 487 34.17 -21.08 -22.62
CA ASN A 487 34.96 -22.25 -22.24
C ASN A 487 34.08 -23.27 -21.48
N LYS A 488 33.94 -24.48 -22.03
CA LYS A 488 33.11 -25.56 -21.45
C LYS A 488 33.65 -26.13 -20.14
N ASP A 489 34.96 -25.99 -19.90
CA ASP A 489 35.66 -26.51 -18.74
C ASP A 489 35.94 -25.44 -17.66
N TRP A 490 35.33 -24.25 -17.77
CA TRP A 490 35.62 -23.16 -16.83
C TRP A 490 35.36 -23.56 -15.37
N ARG A 491 34.28 -24.31 -15.10
CA ARG A 491 33.92 -24.80 -13.75
C ARG A 491 34.92 -25.82 -13.18
N SER A 492 35.49 -26.69 -14.02
CA SER A 492 36.50 -27.67 -13.57
C SER A 492 37.86 -27.01 -13.39
N GLN A 493 38.27 -26.13 -14.31
CA GLN A 493 39.54 -25.41 -14.26
C GLN A 493 39.61 -24.36 -13.12
N THR A 494 38.48 -23.74 -12.75
CA THR A 494 38.42 -22.84 -11.58
C THR A 494 38.17 -23.57 -10.25
N ASN A 495 37.86 -24.88 -10.28
CA ASN A 495 37.35 -25.65 -9.14
C ASN A 495 36.09 -25.01 -8.51
N CYS A 496 35.07 -24.76 -9.35
CA CYS A 496 33.74 -24.26 -8.98
C CYS A 496 32.63 -25.16 -9.57
N PRO A 497 32.53 -26.43 -9.10
CA PRO A 497 31.59 -27.41 -9.63
C PRO A 497 30.13 -27.00 -9.40
N LEU A 498 29.28 -27.26 -10.40
CA LEU A 498 27.83 -27.09 -10.28
C LEU A 498 27.18 -28.43 -9.97
N ALA A 499 26.42 -28.49 -8.86
CA ALA A 499 25.63 -29.65 -8.50
C ALA A 499 24.22 -29.55 -9.10
N CYS A 500 23.87 -30.47 -9.99
CA CYS A 500 22.54 -30.54 -10.60
C CYS A 500 21.65 -31.59 -9.93
N PRO A 501 20.32 -31.40 -9.95
CA PRO A 501 19.35 -32.30 -9.34
C PRO A 501 19.11 -33.55 -10.19
N LEU A 502 18.27 -34.46 -9.69
CA LEU A 502 17.91 -35.68 -10.42
C LEU A 502 17.24 -35.37 -11.78
N ASN A 503 17.62 -36.13 -12.80
CA ASN A 503 17.23 -35.95 -14.21
C ASN A 503 17.71 -34.62 -14.83
N ALA A 504 18.86 -34.09 -14.37
CA ALA A 504 19.53 -32.93 -14.95
C ALA A 504 21.06 -33.04 -14.88
N HIS A 505 21.74 -32.39 -15.82
CA HIS A 505 23.20 -32.34 -15.90
C HIS A 505 23.74 -30.89 -16.03
N PRO A 506 24.99 -30.62 -15.59
CA PRO A 506 25.60 -29.30 -15.79
C PRO A 506 25.89 -29.01 -17.27
N SER A 507 25.54 -27.82 -17.73
CA SER A 507 25.78 -27.36 -19.11
C SER A 507 26.09 -25.86 -19.10
N VAL A 508 27.18 -25.47 -19.75
CA VAL A 508 27.60 -24.05 -19.83
C VAL A 508 26.76 -23.23 -20.81
N CYS A 509 25.78 -23.83 -21.47
CA CYS A 509 25.00 -23.22 -22.54
C CYS A 509 23.59 -23.84 -22.59
N THR A 510 22.90 -23.81 -21.45
CA THR A 510 21.48 -24.23 -21.34
C THR A 510 20.58 -23.24 -22.09
N SER A 511 19.42 -23.70 -22.57
CA SER A 511 18.44 -22.79 -23.16
C SER A 511 17.88 -21.82 -22.12
N SER A 512 17.95 -20.52 -22.38
CA SER A 512 17.23 -19.49 -21.61
C SER A 512 15.70 -19.62 -21.73
N CYS A 513 15.22 -20.39 -22.71
CA CYS A 513 13.84 -20.85 -22.85
C CYS A 513 13.82 -22.39 -22.73
N PRO A 514 13.97 -22.98 -21.52
CA PRO A 514 13.96 -24.42 -21.35
C PRO A 514 12.54 -24.98 -21.56
N SER A 515 12.41 -26.23 -21.98
CA SER A 515 11.11 -26.92 -21.95
C SER A 515 10.60 -27.04 -20.52
N THR A 516 9.37 -26.60 -20.28
CA THR A 516 8.73 -26.58 -18.96
C THR A 516 7.35 -27.25 -18.97
N CYS A 517 6.68 -27.39 -17.83
CA CYS A 517 5.28 -27.81 -17.78
C CYS A 517 4.30 -26.78 -18.37
N ALA A 518 4.63 -25.48 -18.31
CA ALA A 518 3.86 -24.42 -18.98
C ALA A 518 4.06 -24.46 -20.50
N GLU A 519 5.32 -24.64 -20.92
CA GLU A 519 5.76 -24.60 -22.31
C GLU A 519 6.64 -25.84 -22.62
N PRO A 520 6.05 -27.00 -22.94
CA PRO A 520 6.81 -28.20 -23.27
C PRO A 520 7.67 -28.05 -24.54
N PHE A 521 7.19 -27.24 -25.49
CA PHE A 521 7.77 -27.08 -26.83
C PHE A 521 7.91 -25.58 -27.18
N PRO A 522 8.88 -24.85 -26.58
CA PRO A 522 9.10 -23.44 -26.90
C PRO A 522 9.62 -23.28 -28.34
N GLU A 523 8.77 -22.79 -29.24
CA GLU A 523 9.07 -22.76 -30.69
C GLU A 523 10.21 -21.80 -31.07
N ILE A 524 10.36 -20.68 -30.35
CA ILE A 524 11.35 -19.64 -30.64
C ILE A 524 11.95 -19.12 -29.33
N CYS A 525 13.27 -19.28 -29.16
CA CYS A 525 14.02 -18.57 -28.13
C CYS A 525 14.84 -17.44 -28.80
N ASP A 526 14.61 -16.20 -28.39
CA ASP A 526 15.29 -15.01 -28.91
C ASP A 526 16.53 -14.58 -28.10
N GLN A 527 16.80 -15.30 -27.00
CA GLN A 527 17.89 -15.05 -26.04
C GLN A 527 19.10 -15.96 -26.29
N GLY A 528 20.28 -15.53 -25.83
CA GLY A 528 21.46 -16.39 -25.73
C GLY A 528 21.27 -17.51 -24.71
N CYS A 529 22.14 -18.54 -24.77
CA CYS A 529 22.18 -19.61 -23.77
C CYS A 529 22.83 -19.13 -22.45
N VAL A 530 22.59 -19.84 -21.34
CA VAL A 530 23.15 -19.51 -20.01
C VAL A 530 23.77 -20.75 -19.32
N ASP A 531 24.85 -20.55 -18.56
CA ASP A 531 25.43 -21.58 -17.67
C ASP A 531 24.46 -21.97 -16.55
N GLY A 532 24.23 -23.28 -16.40
CA GLY A 532 23.29 -23.82 -15.44
C GLY A 532 23.13 -25.34 -15.51
N CYS A 533 21.97 -25.82 -15.06
CA CYS A 533 21.57 -27.23 -15.14
C CYS A 533 20.51 -27.41 -16.22
N GLU A 534 20.72 -28.38 -17.09
CA GLU A 534 19.84 -28.72 -18.21
C GLU A 534 19.08 -30.01 -17.88
N CYS A 535 17.76 -30.07 -18.13
CA CYS A 535 17.00 -31.31 -17.92
C CYS A 535 17.40 -32.37 -18.94
N ASP A 536 17.45 -33.63 -18.49
CA ASP A 536 17.79 -34.76 -19.36
C ASP A 536 16.66 -35.02 -20.38
N PRO A 537 16.96 -35.57 -21.58
CA PRO A 537 15.96 -35.79 -22.63
C PRO A 537 14.76 -36.62 -22.15
N GLY A 538 13.56 -36.07 -22.33
CA GLY A 538 12.29 -36.65 -21.85
C GLY A 538 11.79 -36.07 -20.51
N TYR A 539 12.54 -35.16 -19.90
CA TYR A 539 12.13 -34.39 -18.73
C TYR A 539 11.99 -32.90 -19.06
N VAL A 540 11.11 -32.22 -18.33
CA VAL A 540 10.85 -30.77 -18.42
C VAL A 540 10.97 -30.12 -17.04
N VAL A 541 11.17 -28.80 -17.02
CA VAL A 541 11.21 -28.03 -15.78
C VAL A 541 9.84 -28.01 -15.13
N ASP A 542 9.77 -28.48 -13.88
CA ASP A 542 8.62 -28.37 -13.02
C ASP A 542 8.44 -26.93 -12.50
N ASN A 543 7.64 -26.14 -13.22
CA ASN A 543 7.29 -24.77 -12.82
C ASN A 543 6.62 -24.70 -11.44
N THR A 544 6.12 -25.83 -10.90
CA THR A 544 5.41 -25.87 -9.62
C THR A 544 6.34 -25.81 -8.41
N VAL A 545 7.65 -26.02 -8.58
CA VAL A 545 8.62 -26.01 -7.47
C VAL A 545 9.53 -24.78 -7.54
N THR A 546 9.32 -23.87 -6.59
CA THR A 546 10.18 -22.70 -6.33
C THR A 546 11.39 -23.14 -5.51
N GLY A 547 12.60 -23.01 -6.06
CA GLY A 547 13.82 -23.50 -5.42
C GLY A 547 14.95 -23.80 -6.42
N SER A 548 15.55 -24.98 -6.32
CA SER A 548 16.32 -25.56 -7.43
C SER A 548 15.37 -25.93 -8.58
N ILE A 549 15.89 -25.93 -9.81
CA ILE A 549 15.26 -26.64 -10.94
C ILE A 549 14.87 -28.07 -10.51
N LYS A 550 13.78 -28.60 -11.04
CA LYS A 550 13.34 -29.97 -10.80
C LYS A 550 12.82 -30.53 -12.11
N CYS A 551 13.46 -31.57 -12.62
CA CYS A 551 13.16 -32.13 -13.92
C CYS A 551 12.22 -33.34 -13.78
N ILE A 552 10.98 -33.18 -14.23
CA ILE A 552 9.91 -34.17 -14.16
C ILE A 552 9.44 -34.56 -15.56
N ARG A 553 8.68 -35.65 -15.68
CA ARG A 553 8.04 -36.01 -16.95
C ARG A 553 6.75 -35.22 -17.16
N LEU A 554 6.33 -35.09 -18.41
CA LEU A 554 5.09 -34.39 -18.79
C LEU A 554 3.82 -34.98 -18.15
N ASP A 555 3.77 -36.29 -17.86
CA ASP A 555 2.66 -36.94 -17.14
C ASP A 555 2.60 -36.61 -15.64
N GLN A 556 3.57 -35.85 -15.13
CA GLN A 556 3.66 -35.41 -13.72
C GLN A 556 3.46 -33.89 -13.56
N CYS A 557 3.28 -33.18 -14.68
CA CYS A 557 2.99 -31.76 -14.68
C CYS A 557 1.62 -31.44 -14.08
N GLY A 558 1.43 -30.17 -13.72
CA GLY A 558 0.12 -29.62 -13.45
C GLY A 558 -0.64 -29.31 -14.75
N CYS A 559 -1.28 -28.16 -14.78
CA CYS A 559 -2.14 -27.71 -15.87
C CYS A 559 -1.86 -26.23 -16.15
N VAL A 560 -2.30 -25.79 -17.32
CA VAL A 560 -2.20 -24.40 -17.77
C VAL A 560 -3.61 -23.83 -17.86
N ASP A 561 -3.79 -22.58 -17.42
CA ASP A 561 -5.07 -21.87 -17.53
C ASP A 561 -5.30 -21.26 -18.93
N GLN A 562 -6.40 -20.54 -19.10
CA GLN A 562 -6.78 -19.93 -20.38
C GLN A 562 -5.85 -18.80 -20.81
N ASP A 563 -5.10 -18.21 -19.87
CA ASP A 563 -4.17 -17.12 -20.10
C ASP A 563 -2.74 -17.62 -20.37
N GLY A 564 -2.50 -18.94 -20.27
CA GLY A 564 -1.20 -19.56 -20.50
C GLY A 564 -0.32 -19.69 -19.25
N ASN A 565 -0.89 -19.49 -18.06
CA ASN A 565 -0.16 -19.59 -16.78
C ASN A 565 -0.27 -21.00 -16.19
N ALA A 566 0.84 -21.53 -15.68
CA ALA A 566 0.87 -22.87 -15.06
C ALA A 566 0.40 -22.85 -13.60
N HIS A 567 -0.24 -23.96 -13.19
CA HIS A 567 -0.76 -24.20 -11.84
C HIS A 567 -0.36 -25.59 -11.32
N ARG A 568 -0.30 -25.77 -9.99
CA ARG A 568 0.19 -27.02 -9.38
C ARG A 568 -0.90 -28.12 -9.34
N PRO A 569 -0.58 -29.41 -9.60
CA PRO A 569 -1.56 -30.50 -9.48
C PRO A 569 -2.06 -30.63 -8.02
N GLY A 570 -3.36 -30.80 -7.83
CA GLY A 570 -3.98 -30.97 -6.50
C GLY A 570 -3.82 -29.79 -5.54
N ARG A 571 -3.49 -28.59 -6.05
CA ARG A 571 -3.56 -27.34 -5.31
C ARG A 571 -4.62 -26.46 -5.95
N PRO A 572 -5.76 -26.19 -5.27
CA PRO A 572 -6.71 -25.23 -5.78
C PRO A 572 -6.20 -23.79 -5.60
N TRP A 573 -6.71 -22.90 -6.43
CA TRP A 573 -6.55 -21.45 -6.32
C TRP A 573 -7.90 -20.76 -6.59
N VAL A 574 -7.97 -19.46 -6.33
CA VAL A 574 -9.15 -18.65 -6.66
C VAL A 574 -8.73 -17.41 -7.43
N THR A 575 -9.67 -16.82 -8.17
CA THR A 575 -9.47 -15.51 -8.81
C THR A 575 -9.18 -14.41 -7.78
N GLN A 576 -8.58 -13.28 -8.19
CA GLN A 576 -8.18 -12.20 -7.25
C GLN A 576 -9.34 -11.59 -6.43
N ASN A 577 -10.58 -11.80 -6.84
CA ASN A 577 -11.83 -11.41 -6.18
C ASN A 577 -12.56 -12.57 -5.47
N CYS A 578 -11.93 -13.75 -5.38
CA CYS A 578 -12.47 -14.99 -4.81
C CYS A 578 -13.81 -15.48 -5.41
N THR A 579 -14.17 -15.13 -6.65
CA THR A 579 -15.46 -15.55 -7.25
C THR A 579 -15.43 -16.90 -7.96
N ILE A 580 -14.28 -17.28 -8.54
CA ILE A 580 -14.11 -18.56 -9.23
C ILE A 580 -13.04 -19.34 -8.48
N TYR A 581 -13.37 -20.59 -8.14
CA TYR A 581 -12.48 -21.59 -7.59
C TYR A 581 -11.97 -22.47 -8.73
N HIS A 582 -10.68 -22.73 -8.77
CA HIS A 582 -10.04 -23.58 -9.75
C HIS A 582 -9.27 -24.70 -9.06
N GLU A 583 -9.25 -25.88 -9.66
CA GLU A 583 -8.41 -26.99 -9.20
C GLU A 583 -7.79 -27.73 -10.38
N CYS A 584 -6.52 -28.12 -10.22
CA CYS A 584 -5.78 -28.87 -11.22
C CYS A 584 -5.91 -30.39 -11.01
N GLN A 585 -6.76 -31.04 -11.79
CA GLN A 585 -7.07 -32.48 -11.70
C GLN A 585 -6.59 -33.21 -12.96
N ASN A 586 -5.70 -34.21 -12.80
CA ASN A 586 -5.14 -35.02 -13.90
C ASN A 586 -4.64 -34.19 -15.11
N GLY A 587 -3.89 -33.12 -14.86
CA GLY A 587 -3.35 -32.23 -15.91
C GLY A 587 -4.39 -31.32 -16.59
N THR A 588 -5.65 -31.33 -16.12
CA THR A 588 -6.74 -30.48 -16.63
C THR A 588 -7.15 -29.47 -15.55
N MET A 589 -7.38 -28.21 -15.94
CA MET A 589 -7.99 -27.22 -15.04
C MET A 589 -9.50 -27.46 -14.95
N TRP A 590 -10.00 -27.72 -13.75
CA TRP A 590 -11.41 -27.65 -13.40
C TRP A 590 -11.74 -26.30 -12.77
N SER A 591 -12.99 -25.84 -12.86
CA SER A 591 -13.42 -24.51 -12.41
C SER A 591 -14.86 -24.52 -11.91
N ASP A 592 -15.11 -23.80 -10.82
CA ASP A 592 -16.41 -23.71 -10.12
C ASP A 592 -16.70 -22.26 -9.70
N TYR A 593 -17.97 -21.85 -9.76
CA TYR A 593 -18.39 -20.51 -9.34
C TYR A 593 -18.76 -20.50 -7.86
N ARG A 594 -17.82 -20.04 -7.03
CA ARG A 594 -17.91 -20.11 -5.57
C ARG A 594 -17.42 -18.78 -4.96
N PRO A 595 -18.23 -17.71 -4.96
CA PRO A 595 -17.94 -16.47 -4.24
C PRO A 595 -17.90 -16.67 -2.73
N CYS A 596 -17.31 -15.70 -2.00
CA CYS A 596 -17.40 -15.64 -0.55
C CYS A 596 -18.85 -15.48 -0.06
N SER A 597 -19.07 -15.75 1.23
CA SER A 597 -20.33 -15.43 1.91
C SER A 597 -20.62 -13.92 1.86
N ASP A 598 -21.89 -13.50 1.92
CA ASP A 598 -22.26 -12.08 2.05
C ASP A 598 -21.65 -11.45 3.32
N ASP A 599 -21.54 -12.26 4.39
CA ASP A 599 -20.87 -11.91 5.64
C ASP A 599 -19.36 -12.29 5.65
N GLY A 600 -18.74 -12.37 4.47
CA GLY A 600 -17.33 -12.70 4.28
C GLY A 600 -16.61 -11.78 3.29
N SER A 601 -15.30 -11.65 3.46
CA SER A 601 -14.41 -10.83 2.63
C SER A 601 -13.33 -11.68 1.97
N CYS A 602 -13.02 -11.39 0.70
CA CYS A 602 -11.86 -11.94 0.00
C CYS A 602 -10.60 -11.21 0.45
N VAL A 603 -9.63 -11.91 1.05
CA VAL A 603 -8.39 -11.33 1.58
C VAL A 603 -7.16 -12.12 1.15
N LEU A 604 -5.99 -11.47 1.13
CA LEU A 604 -4.72 -12.14 0.90
C LEU A 604 -4.24 -12.80 2.20
N ASN A 605 -4.34 -14.13 2.28
CA ASN A 605 -3.79 -14.93 3.36
C ASN A 605 -2.53 -15.66 2.89
N SER A 606 -1.37 -15.32 3.47
CA SER A 606 -0.13 -16.11 3.31
C SER A 606 0.18 -16.47 1.85
N VAL A 607 0.29 -15.44 1.01
CA VAL A 607 0.50 -15.45 -0.46
C VAL A 607 -0.62 -16.06 -1.33
N ASN A 608 -1.82 -16.31 -0.80
CA ASN A 608 -2.97 -16.81 -1.57
C ASN A 608 -4.23 -15.98 -1.25
N MET A 609 -5.12 -15.78 -2.23
CA MET A 609 -6.44 -15.20 -1.95
C MET A 609 -7.34 -16.25 -1.28
N GLN A 610 -8.07 -15.85 -0.25
CA GLN A 610 -8.98 -16.71 0.49
C GLN A 610 -10.17 -15.89 1.00
N CYS A 611 -11.37 -16.48 1.02
CA CYS A 611 -12.47 -15.92 1.78
C CYS A 611 -12.23 -16.08 3.29
N THR A 612 -12.50 -15.03 4.06
CA THR A 612 -12.53 -15.04 5.52
C THR A 612 -13.80 -14.37 6.01
N CYS A 613 -14.41 -14.86 7.09
CA CYS A 613 -15.61 -14.22 7.63
C CYS A 613 -15.30 -12.82 8.20
N ASN A 614 -16.27 -11.92 8.08
CA ASN A 614 -16.18 -10.57 8.60
C ASN A 614 -16.11 -10.58 10.15
N GLN A 615 -15.65 -9.48 10.75
CA GLN A 615 -15.66 -9.35 12.22
C GLN A 615 -17.08 -9.55 12.77
N GLY A 616 -17.21 -10.33 13.85
CA GLY A 616 -18.50 -10.74 14.40
C GLY A 616 -19.07 -12.04 13.79
N TYR A 617 -18.39 -12.65 12.81
CA TYR A 617 -18.82 -13.88 12.17
C TYR A 617 -17.73 -14.97 12.22
N ARG A 618 -18.14 -16.23 12.17
CA ARG A 618 -17.28 -17.42 12.13
C ARG A 618 -17.67 -18.36 10.98
N GLY A 619 -16.69 -19.09 10.44
CA GLY A 619 -16.91 -20.02 9.33
C GLY A 619 -15.65 -20.28 8.52
N ASP A 620 -15.83 -20.80 7.30
CA ASP A 620 -14.75 -21.04 6.31
C ASP A 620 -14.58 -19.88 5.31
N GLY A 621 -15.29 -18.75 5.51
CA GLY A 621 -15.34 -17.61 4.60
C GLY A 621 -16.37 -17.75 3.47
N TYR A 622 -16.80 -18.97 3.15
CA TYR A 622 -17.87 -19.27 2.18
C TYR A 622 -19.23 -19.42 2.88
N ASN A 623 -19.21 -19.98 4.09
CA ASN A 623 -20.35 -20.17 4.98
C ASN A 623 -20.05 -19.43 6.29
N CYS A 624 -20.40 -18.15 6.37
CA CYS A 624 -20.22 -17.37 7.57
C CYS A 624 -21.49 -17.39 8.42
N THR A 625 -21.31 -17.48 9.73
CA THR A 625 -22.39 -17.54 10.72
C THR A 625 -22.10 -16.56 11.85
N ASP A 626 -23.14 -15.83 12.25
CA ASP A 626 -23.14 -14.86 13.34
C ASP A 626 -22.57 -15.44 14.65
N ILE A 627 -21.64 -14.72 15.28
CA ILE A 627 -21.13 -15.06 16.62
C ILE A 627 -22.05 -14.42 17.64
N ASN A 628 -22.85 -15.24 18.34
CA ASN A 628 -23.75 -14.71 19.35
C ASN A 628 -23.01 -14.40 20.66
N GLU A 629 -22.44 -13.20 20.81
CA GLU A 629 -21.61 -12.88 21.99
C GLU A 629 -22.43 -12.88 23.29
N CYS A 630 -23.74 -12.64 23.22
CA CYS A 630 -24.65 -12.73 24.36
C CYS A 630 -24.76 -14.17 24.92
N VAL A 631 -24.52 -15.20 24.10
CA VAL A 631 -24.49 -16.61 24.51
C VAL A 631 -23.06 -17.08 24.82
N GLU A 632 -22.08 -16.65 24.02
CA GLU A 632 -20.70 -17.15 24.14
C GLU A 632 -19.84 -16.39 25.14
N THR A 633 -20.23 -15.16 25.51
CA THR A 633 -19.66 -14.41 26.64
C THR A 633 -20.75 -14.02 27.66
N PRO A 634 -21.21 -14.96 28.50
CA PRO A 634 -22.21 -14.68 29.54
C PRO A 634 -21.77 -13.54 30.46
N GLY A 635 -22.61 -12.50 30.59
CA GLY A 635 -22.33 -11.33 31.42
C GLY A 635 -21.55 -10.20 30.73
N ILE A 636 -21.32 -10.25 29.42
CA ILE A 636 -20.61 -9.21 28.65
C ILE A 636 -21.14 -7.79 28.86
N CYS A 637 -22.44 -7.66 29.18
CA CYS A 637 -23.14 -6.41 29.43
C CYS A 637 -23.19 -5.93 30.89
N GLY A 638 -22.44 -6.54 31.82
CA GLY A 638 -22.30 -6.05 33.20
C GLY A 638 -23.64 -5.85 33.93
N HIS A 639 -24.10 -4.59 33.97
CA HIS A 639 -25.40 -4.17 34.50
C HIS A 639 -26.36 -3.78 33.35
N GLY A 640 -26.80 -4.78 32.58
CA GLY A 640 -27.75 -4.60 31.48
C GLY A 640 -28.07 -5.87 30.71
N GLN A 641 -29.11 -5.80 29.89
CA GLN A 641 -29.54 -6.89 29.00
C GLN A 641 -28.72 -6.89 27.70
N CYS A 642 -28.08 -8.01 27.39
CA CYS A 642 -27.43 -8.22 26.09
C CYS A 642 -28.46 -8.49 24.99
N ILE A 643 -28.31 -7.83 23.85
CA ILE A 643 -29.14 -8.01 22.66
C ILE A 643 -28.21 -8.27 21.47
N ASN A 644 -28.35 -9.46 20.89
CA ASN A 644 -27.55 -9.90 19.75
C ASN A 644 -28.02 -9.24 18.44
N THR A 645 -27.10 -8.94 17.55
CA THR A 645 -27.34 -8.36 16.21
C THR A 645 -26.40 -9.00 15.19
N PRO A 646 -26.69 -8.98 13.88
CA PRO A 646 -25.78 -9.56 12.89
C PRO A 646 -24.38 -8.91 12.95
N GLY A 647 -23.37 -9.71 13.31
CA GLY A 647 -21.97 -9.30 13.41
C GLY A 647 -21.58 -8.48 14.64
N SER A 648 -22.44 -8.35 15.66
CA SER A 648 -22.15 -7.62 16.91
C SER A 648 -23.24 -7.84 17.97
N TYR A 649 -22.99 -7.45 19.21
CA TYR A 649 -24.02 -7.24 20.23
C TYR A 649 -24.20 -5.75 20.55
N HIS A 650 -25.28 -5.42 21.26
CA HIS A 650 -25.39 -4.18 22.02
C HIS A 650 -26.01 -4.44 23.40
N CYS A 651 -25.60 -3.65 24.39
CA CYS A 651 -26.12 -3.77 25.76
C CYS A 651 -27.17 -2.70 26.03
N LYS A 652 -28.37 -3.14 26.43
CA LYS A 652 -29.41 -2.28 26.99
C LYS A 652 -29.18 -2.16 28.50
N CYS A 653 -28.52 -1.09 28.93
CA CYS A 653 -28.16 -0.88 30.33
C CYS A 653 -29.37 -0.75 31.25
N ASP A 654 -29.20 -1.22 32.49
CA ASP A 654 -30.11 -0.95 33.59
C ASP A 654 -30.04 0.54 34.00
N ASP A 655 -31.05 1.01 34.73
CA ASP A 655 -31.06 2.39 35.21
C ASP A 655 -29.81 2.71 36.05
N PHE A 656 -29.31 3.94 35.91
CA PHE A 656 -28.06 4.45 36.50
C PHE A 656 -26.75 3.84 35.95
N TRP A 657 -26.77 2.99 34.92
CA TRP A 657 -25.57 2.46 34.25
C TRP A 657 -25.39 3.00 32.82
N LEU A 658 -24.13 3.07 32.37
CA LEU A 658 -23.69 3.64 31.08
C LEU A 658 -22.43 2.94 30.52
N GLY A 659 -22.10 3.29 29.28
CA GLY A 659 -21.02 2.70 28.49
C GLY A 659 -21.51 1.50 27.68
N ASP A 660 -20.78 1.12 26.64
CA ASP A 660 -21.24 0.15 25.64
C ASP A 660 -21.53 -1.23 26.25
N ASN A 661 -20.83 -1.56 27.34
CA ASN A 661 -20.99 -2.78 28.14
C ASN A 661 -21.56 -2.49 29.56
N CYS A 662 -22.22 -1.34 29.75
CA CYS A 662 -22.94 -0.94 30.96
C CYS A 662 -22.16 -1.01 32.29
N ASN A 663 -20.83 -0.85 32.24
CA ASN A 663 -19.95 -0.94 33.42
C ASN A 663 -19.69 0.40 34.13
N SER A 664 -20.27 1.52 33.68
CA SER A 664 -20.07 2.85 34.27
C SER A 664 -21.29 3.33 35.07
N TYR A 665 -21.17 3.38 36.40
CA TYR A 665 -22.25 3.89 37.26
C TYR A 665 -22.38 5.43 37.21
N LYS A 666 -23.62 5.92 37.25
CA LYS A 666 -24.01 7.32 37.14
C LYS A 666 -25.18 7.57 38.10
N PRO A 667 -24.94 8.23 39.25
CA PRO A 667 -24.97 9.69 39.17
C PRO A 667 -24.13 10.48 40.20
N ARG A 668 -24.30 11.81 40.13
CA ARG A 668 -23.83 12.85 41.07
C ARG A 668 -25.00 13.79 41.44
N ARG A 669 -26.20 13.28 41.73
CA ARG A 669 -27.45 14.05 41.89
C ARG A 669 -27.35 15.21 42.89
N HIS A 670 -26.59 14.99 43.95
CA HIS A 670 -26.47 15.85 45.13
C HIS A 670 -25.23 15.46 45.95
N CYS A 671 -24.86 16.27 46.95
CA CYS A 671 -23.67 16.06 47.79
C CYS A 671 -23.57 14.67 48.45
N ALA A 672 -24.69 14.01 48.76
CA ALA A 672 -24.70 12.64 49.28
C ALA A 672 -24.14 11.59 48.31
N ASP A 673 -24.33 11.74 46.99
CA ASP A 673 -23.75 10.81 46.00
C ASP A 673 -22.24 10.99 45.98
N LEU A 674 -21.79 12.24 45.97
CA LEU A 674 -20.37 12.60 45.98
C LEU A 674 -19.66 12.05 47.23
N TYR A 675 -20.32 12.08 48.39
CA TYR A 675 -19.78 11.52 49.62
C TYR A 675 -19.73 9.99 49.60
N VAL A 676 -20.82 9.33 49.20
CA VAL A 676 -20.96 7.87 49.33
C VAL A 676 -20.27 7.13 48.18
N TYR A 677 -20.57 7.49 46.93
CA TYR A 677 -20.11 6.76 45.74
C TYR A 677 -18.80 7.30 45.15
N TRP A 678 -18.53 8.60 45.29
CA TRP A 678 -17.31 9.23 44.76
C TRP A 678 -16.21 9.49 45.82
N GLY A 679 -16.44 9.07 47.07
CA GLY A 679 -15.46 9.15 48.15
C GLY A 679 -15.08 10.57 48.60
N ILE A 680 -15.82 11.61 48.19
CA ILE A 680 -15.48 13.02 48.49
C ILE A 680 -15.83 13.34 49.94
N LYS A 681 -14.81 13.39 50.82
CA LYS A 681 -14.97 13.62 52.27
C LYS A 681 -14.69 15.05 52.73
N ASN A 682 -14.15 15.91 51.87
CA ASN A 682 -13.84 17.30 52.21
C ASN A 682 -15.04 18.20 51.94
N THR A 683 -15.32 19.13 52.85
CA THR A 683 -16.34 20.18 52.68
C THR A 683 -15.84 21.23 51.68
N GLY A 684 -16.69 21.65 50.73
CA GLY A 684 -16.29 22.56 49.64
C GLY A 684 -17.33 22.69 48.53
N VAL A 685 -17.00 23.40 47.46
CA VAL A 685 -17.86 23.52 46.26
C VAL A 685 -17.59 22.38 45.29
N TYR A 686 -18.65 21.70 44.83
CA TYR A 686 -18.57 20.60 43.88
C TYR A 686 -19.71 20.66 42.86
N SER A 687 -19.46 20.16 41.65
CA SER A 687 -20.47 20.05 40.61
C SER A 687 -21.31 18.78 40.77
N ILE A 688 -22.62 18.97 40.88
CA ILE A 688 -23.65 17.92 40.89
C ILE A 688 -24.36 17.89 39.53
N ASN A 689 -25.01 16.76 39.21
CA ASN A 689 -25.75 16.54 37.96
C ASN A 689 -27.20 16.15 38.29
N PRO A 690 -28.10 17.12 38.51
CA PRO A 690 -29.47 16.85 38.97
C PRO A 690 -30.27 16.02 37.95
N PRO A 691 -31.07 15.03 38.40
CA PRO A 691 -31.78 14.09 37.53
C PRO A 691 -33.11 14.63 36.97
N PHE A 692 -33.32 15.95 37.01
CA PHE A 692 -34.54 16.65 36.58
C PHE A 692 -34.19 17.84 35.68
N VAL A 693 -35.21 18.39 34.99
CA VAL A 693 -35.07 19.58 34.14
C VAL A 693 -35.33 20.84 34.96
N LEU A 694 -34.61 21.91 34.69
CA LEU A 694 -34.80 23.24 35.30
C LEU A 694 -35.00 24.29 34.20
N PRO A 695 -35.57 25.47 34.51
CA PRO A 695 -35.59 26.59 33.59
C PRO A 695 -34.20 26.87 33.01
N GLN A 696 -34.07 26.74 31.68
CA GLN A 696 -32.83 26.86 30.91
C GLN A 696 -31.68 25.88 31.28
N ARG A 697 -31.94 24.74 31.94
CA ARG A 697 -30.94 23.65 32.11
C ARG A 697 -31.53 22.27 31.84
N PRO A 698 -30.95 21.47 30.92
CA PRO A 698 -31.43 20.12 30.62
C PRO A 698 -31.12 19.12 31.75
N LYS A 699 -31.80 17.96 31.72
CA LYS A 699 -31.61 16.85 32.67
C LYS A 699 -30.13 16.45 32.75
N PHE A 700 -29.60 16.28 33.96
CA PHE A 700 -28.19 15.99 34.25
C PHE A 700 -27.16 17.09 33.89
N ALA A 701 -27.58 18.31 33.52
CA ALA A 701 -26.64 19.43 33.37
C ALA A 701 -25.86 19.67 34.68
N PRO A 702 -24.55 19.96 34.62
CA PRO A 702 -23.76 20.24 35.82
C PRO A 702 -24.21 21.54 36.51
N MET A 703 -24.20 21.53 37.84
CA MET A 703 -24.48 22.69 38.69
C MET A 703 -23.58 22.65 39.91
N ASP A 704 -22.87 23.74 40.16
CA ASP A 704 -22.01 23.86 41.33
C ASP A 704 -22.81 24.21 42.58
N VAL A 705 -22.61 23.43 43.64
CA VAL A 705 -23.22 23.60 44.96
C VAL A 705 -22.16 23.49 46.05
N PHE A 706 -22.41 24.08 47.21
CA PHE A 706 -21.55 23.85 48.38
C PHE A 706 -22.02 22.59 49.11
N CYS A 707 -21.10 21.66 49.31
CA CYS A 707 -21.33 20.42 50.04
C CYS A 707 -20.65 20.47 51.40
N ASP A 708 -21.42 20.28 52.47
CA ASP A 708 -20.88 19.92 53.77
C ASP A 708 -20.76 18.39 53.87
N MET A 709 -19.51 17.94 53.91
CA MET A 709 -19.11 16.54 54.00
C MET A 709 -18.66 16.16 55.42
N VAL A 710 -18.56 17.11 56.34
CA VAL A 710 -17.99 16.90 57.68
C VAL A 710 -19.08 16.85 58.75
N SER A 711 -20.04 17.77 58.76
CA SER A 711 -21.06 17.80 59.82
C SER A 711 -22.03 16.62 59.74
N ASN A 712 -22.33 16.00 60.88
CA ASN A 712 -23.39 14.99 61.05
C ASN A 712 -23.33 13.87 59.97
N GLY A 713 -22.12 13.39 59.65
CA GLY A 713 -21.91 12.31 58.65
C GLY A 713 -21.91 12.76 57.18
N GLY A 714 -21.94 14.07 56.91
CA GLY A 714 -21.74 14.63 55.58
C GLY A 714 -22.88 14.42 54.58
N GLY A 715 -22.59 14.70 53.30
CA GLY A 715 -23.54 14.55 52.20
C GLY A 715 -24.60 15.67 52.10
N TYR A 716 -24.45 16.76 52.85
CA TYR A 716 -25.40 17.87 52.89
C TYR A 716 -25.13 18.90 51.79
N THR A 717 -26.19 19.32 51.09
CA THR A 717 -26.15 20.40 50.08
C THR A 717 -26.62 21.71 50.71
N LEU A 718 -25.81 22.77 50.67
CA LEU A 718 -26.18 24.10 51.20
C LEU A 718 -27.29 24.74 50.36
N MET A 719 -28.44 25.01 50.98
CA MET A 719 -29.60 25.67 50.39
C MET A 719 -29.59 27.20 50.55
N SER A 720 -29.26 27.68 51.75
CA SER A 720 -29.27 29.11 52.13
C SER A 720 -28.21 29.38 53.19
N SER A 721 -27.62 30.58 53.20
CA SER A 721 -26.74 31.05 54.29
C SER A 721 -26.80 32.57 54.41
N ASP A 722 -27.39 33.04 55.50
CA ASP A 722 -27.78 34.44 55.69
C ASP A 722 -26.75 35.22 56.53
N SER A 723 -25.46 35.08 56.16
CA SER A 723 -24.35 35.67 56.92
C SER A 723 -23.99 37.10 56.53
N LYS A 724 -24.62 37.65 55.48
CA LYS A 724 -24.21 38.89 54.79
C LYS A 724 -25.36 39.69 54.15
N ASP A 725 -26.58 39.64 54.71
CA ASP A 725 -27.78 40.35 54.22
C ASP A 725 -28.13 40.06 52.74
N LEU A 726 -27.72 38.89 52.22
CA LEU A 726 -27.84 38.51 50.81
C LEU A 726 -29.31 38.47 50.34
N ASN A 727 -30.19 38.08 51.24
CA ASN A 727 -31.61 37.93 51.03
C ASN A 727 -32.36 39.26 50.80
N SER A 728 -31.78 40.40 51.19
CA SER A 728 -32.41 41.73 51.10
C SER A 728 -32.40 42.29 49.67
N ASN A 729 -33.48 43.01 49.34
CA ASN A 729 -33.74 43.59 48.01
C ASN A 729 -33.59 42.55 46.88
N LYS A 730 -34.47 41.53 46.89
CA LYS A 730 -34.55 40.45 45.88
C LYS A 730 -36.00 40.26 45.45
N THR A 731 -36.24 40.25 44.15
CA THR A 731 -37.57 40.04 43.55
C THR A 731 -38.04 38.61 43.75
N TYR A 732 -39.34 38.37 43.53
CA TYR A 732 -39.91 37.02 43.50
C TYR A 732 -39.17 36.11 42.50
N GLN A 733 -38.79 36.67 41.34
CA GLN A 733 -38.08 35.94 40.30
C GLN A 733 -36.63 35.61 40.70
N ASP A 734 -35.93 36.49 41.42
CA ASP A 734 -34.60 36.19 41.98
C ASP A 734 -34.69 35.00 42.94
N TYR A 735 -35.70 34.97 43.82
CA TYR A 735 -35.92 33.85 44.74
C TYR A 735 -36.32 32.54 44.04
N ILE A 736 -36.98 32.59 42.88
CA ILE A 736 -37.27 31.41 42.04
C ILE A 736 -35.98 30.83 41.44
N VAL A 737 -35.13 31.68 40.86
CA VAL A 737 -33.95 31.28 40.07
C VAL A 737 -32.74 30.94 40.94
N GLY A 738 -32.57 31.62 42.08
CA GLY A 738 -31.38 31.52 42.92
C GLY A 738 -30.41 32.69 42.71
N PHE A 739 -29.63 33.00 43.76
CA PHE A 739 -28.69 34.12 43.76
C PHE A 739 -27.50 33.89 44.71
N GLY A 740 -26.44 34.68 44.55
CA GLY A 740 -25.21 34.56 45.34
C GLY A 740 -24.22 33.53 44.78
N THR A 741 -23.26 33.09 45.60
CA THR A 741 -22.15 32.20 45.20
C THR A 741 -21.88 31.12 46.27
N PRO A 742 -21.89 29.82 45.92
CA PRO A 742 -21.57 28.74 46.86
C PRO A 742 -20.21 28.89 47.55
N THR A 743 -19.20 29.37 46.82
CA THR A 743 -17.82 29.53 47.28
C THR A 743 -17.66 30.45 48.49
N ASN A 744 -18.56 31.45 48.63
CA ASN A 744 -18.49 32.46 49.69
C ASN A 744 -19.43 32.17 50.88
N LEU A 745 -20.04 30.98 50.92
CA LEU A 745 -21.10 30.62 51.88
C LEU A 745 -22.22 31.67 51.95
N SER A 746 -22.56 32.24 50.79
CA SER A 746 -23.53 33.32 50.63
C SER A 746 -24.28 33.07 49.32
N VAL A 747 -25.28 32.19 49.41
CA VAL A 747 -26.04 31.66 48.27
C VAL A 747 -27.48 31.37 48.69
N TRP A 748 -28.41 31.47 47.73
CA TRP A 748 -29.75 30.91 47.76
C TRP A 748 -29.92 30.03 46.51
N LEU A 749 -30.26 28.74 46.67
CA LEU A 749 -30.31 27.79 45.52
C LEU A 749 -31.45 28.02 44.52
N GLY A 750 -32.47 28.81 44.86
CA GLY A 750 -33.65 29.03 44.04
C GLY A 750 -34.80 28.07 44.35
N LEU A 751 -36.02 28.59 44.50
CA LEU A 751 -37.21 27.82 44.88
C LEU A 751 -37.55 26.72 43.87
N GLU A 752 -37.33 26.95 42.57
CA GLU A 752 -37.59 25.94 41.53
C GLU A 752 -36.61 24.76 41.64
N PHE A 753 -35.33 25.03 41.95
CA PHE A 753 -34.35 23.96 42.21
C PHE A 753 -34.75 23.13 43.44
N ILE A 754 -35.16 23.79 44.52
CA ILE A 754 -35.55 23.13 45.77
C ILE A 754 -36.84 22.32 45.58
N TYR A 755 -37.83 22.85 44.86
CA TYR A 755 -39.04 22.11 44.49
C TYR A 755 -38.70 20.86 43.69
N GLN A 756 -37.97 20.98 42.58
CA GLN A 756 -37.64 19.82 41.73
C GLN A 756 -36.80 18.77 42.49
N LEU A 757 -35.86 19.20 43.34
CA LEU A 757 -35.05 18.32 44.18
C LEU A 757 -35.86 17.57 45.24
N THR A 758 -36.76 18.27 45.95
CA THR A 758 -37.59 17.68 47.01
C THR A 758 -38.80 16.91 46.47
N ASN A 759 -39.21 17.15 45.23
CA ASN A 759 -40.22 16.38 44.51
C ASN A 759 -39.63 15.12 43.83
N TYR A 760 -38.36 15.14 43.40
CA TYR A 760 -37.69 13.97 42.84
C TYR A 760 -37.50 12.84 43.86
N GLN A 761 -37.13 13.19 45.11
CA GLN A 761 -37.01 12.25 46.22
C GLN A 761 -37.16 12.97 47.57
N PRO A 762 -37.56 12.27 48.66
CA PRO A 762 -37.67 12.88 49.98
C PRO A 762 -36.32 13.39 50.50
N HIS A 763 -36.31 14.60 51.06
CA HIS A 763 -35.15 15.21 51.70
C HIS A 763 -35.48 15.64 53.14
N SER A 764 -34.45 15.63 53.98
CA SER A 764 -34.42 16.28 55.28
C SER A 764 -33.85 17.70 55.15
N LEU A 765 -34.32 18.63 55.99
CA LEU A 765 -33.80 20.00 56.09
C LEU A 765 -33.12 20.18 57.44
N ARG A 766 -31.81 20.46 57.43
CA ARG A 766 -31.03 20.82 58.62
C ARG A 766 -30.77 22.31 58.66
N LEU A 767 -31.01 22.89 59.83
CA LEU A 767 -30.77 24.29 60.16
C LEU A 767 -29.61 24.36 61.15
N ASN A 768 -28.54 25.05 60.78
CA ASN A 768 -27.50 25.49 61.71
C ASN A 768 -27.80 26.95 62.09
N LEU A 769 -27.91 27.24 63.37
CA LEU A 769 -28.47 28.48 63.90
C LEU A 769 -27.55 29.07 64.98
N PHE A 770 -27.08 30.30 64.77
CA PHE A 770 -26.30 31.05 65.76
C PHE A 770 -27.19 32.11 66.43
N ARG A 771 -27.38 31.97 67.74
CA ARG A 771 -28.14 32.90 68.59
C ARG A 771 -27.19 33.88 69.27
N CYS A 772 -27.59 35.14 69.30
CA CYS A 772 -26.87 36.19 69.99
C CYS A 772 -27.20 36.22 71.49
N SER A 773 -26.26 36.68 72.31
CA SER A 773 -26.46 36.85 73.76
C SER A 773 -27.59 37.86 74.03
N SER A 774 -28.58 37.46 74.81
CA SER A 774 -29.77 38.28 75.11
C SER A 774 -30.32 37.92 76.50
N ASN A 775 -30.86 38.91 77.22
CA ASN A 775 -31.53 38.74 78.52
C ASN A 775 -30.75 37.88 79.54
N GLY A 776 -29.42 38.06 79.59
CA GLY A 776 -28.52 37.31 80.48
C GLY A 776 -28.09 35.93 80.00
N ARG A 777 -28.58 35.44 78.85
CA ARG A 777 -28.12 34.20 78.21
C ARG A 777 -26.90 34.46 77.31
N PRO A 778 -25.92 33.53 77.26
CA PRO A 778 -24.78 33.63 76.36
C PRO A 778 -25.20 33.42 74.89
N ALA A 779 -24.34 33.83 73.95
CA ALA A 779 -24.48 33.47 72.55
C ALA A 779 -24.23 31.96 72.37
N LEU A 780 -24.98 31.31 71.47
CA LEU A 780 -24.99 29.85 71.35
C LEU A 780 -25.16 29.39 69.90
N ASN A 781 -24.38 28.38 69.49
CA ASN A 781 -24.59 27.65 68.24
C ASN A 781 -25.50 26.45 68.51
N THR A 782 -26.51 26.29 67.66
CA THR A 782 -27.61 25.34 67.85
C THR A 782 -28.03 24.72 66.52
N ASP A 783 -28.64 23.53 66.53
CA ASP A 783 -29.16 22.93 65.30
C ASP A 783 -30.54 22.28 65.46
N CYS A 784 -31.24 22.18 64.32
CA CYS A 784 -32.61 21.69 64.20
C CYS A 784 -32.77 21.04 62.82
N THR A 785 -33.06 19.74 62.79
CA THR A 785 -33.21 18.93 61.58
C THR A 785 -34.63 18.41 61.46
N TYR A 786 -35.36 18.90 60.46
CA TYR A 786 -36.67 18.38 60.06
C TYR A 786 -36.46 17.07 59.27
N PRO A 787 -37.02 15.92 59.72
CA PRO A 787 -36.83 14.63 59.04
C PRO A 787 -37.33 14.64 57.60
N THR A 788 -38.45 15.31 57.35
CA THR A 788 -39.03 15.54 56.02
C THR A 788 -39.24 17.02 55.74
N PHE A 789 -38.82 17.45 54.55
CA PHE A 789 -39.01 18.80 54.03
C PHE A 789 -39.24 18.76 52.50
N ALA A 790 -40.20 19.55 52.03
CA ALA A 790 -40.37 19.86 50.62
C ALA A 790 -40.81 21.30 50.39
N VAL A 791 -40.60 21.78 49.16
CA VAL A 791 -41.19 23.01 48.64
C VAL A 791 -42.13 22.61 47.51
N ARG A 792 -43.32 23.23 47.42
CA ARG A 792 -44.29 23.00 46.35
C ARG A 792 -43.98 23.82 45.10
N ASN A 793 -44.76 23.63 44.03
CA ASN A 793 -44.58 24.33 42.77
C ASN A 793 -45.11 25.79 42.80
N SER A 794 -44.85 26.53 41.71
CA SER A 794 -45.34 27.89 41.49
C SER A 794 -46.86 28.06 41.61
N THR A 795 -47.66 27.03 41.30
CA THR A 795 -49.14 27.07 41.40
C THR A 795 -49.63 27.23 42.85
N THR A 796 -48.79 26.87 43.83
CA THR A 796 -49.04 27.09 45.26
C THR A 796 -48.32 28.32 45.83
N GLN A 797 -47.65 29.11 44.98
CA GLN A 797 -46.65 30.11 45.37
C GLN A 797 -45.52 29.51 46.24
N TYR A 798 -44.98 28.36 45.83
CA TYR A 798 -43.86 27.66 46.49
C TYR A 798 -44.07 27.46 48.00
N ALA A 799 -45.26 26.98 48.37
CA ALA A 799 -45.60 26.67 49.76
C ALA A 799 -44.63 25.63 50.36
N VAL A 800 -44.26 25.83 51.63
CA VAL A 800 -43.41 24.87 52.38
C VAL A 800 -44.23 23.68 52.86
N VAL A 801 -43.63 22.49 52.89
CA VAL A 801 -44.19 21.29 53.53
C VAL A 801 -43.19 20.73 54.55
N ILE A 802 -43.63 20.67 55.81
CA ILE A 802 -43.00 19.97 56.92
C ILE A 802 -44.10 19.17 57.61
N ARG A 803 -43.83 17.91 57.97
CA ARG A 803 -44.81 16.98 58.57
C ARG A 803 -44.50 16.57 60.00
N GLU A 804 -43.28 16.79 60.44
CA GLU A 804 -42.72 16.29 61.69
C GLU A 804 -41.98 17.46 62.36
N ALA A 805 -42.00 17.54 63.69
CA ALA A 805 -41.18 18.50 64.42
C ALA A 805 -39.68 18.20 64.20
N CYS A 806 -38.82 19.21 64.34
CA CYS A 806 -37.38 18.98 64.16
C CYS A 806 -36.72 18.35 65.38
N THR A 807 -35.61 17.65 65.13
CA THR A 807 -34.73 17.07 66.15
C THR A 807 -33.35 17.76 66.09
N GLY A 808 -32.69 17.94 67.23
CA GLY A 808 -31.40 18.62 67.29
C GLY A 808 -31.03 19.03 68.72
N SER A 809 -30.06 19.94 68.86
CA SER A 809 -29.53 20.35 70.18
C SER A 809 -30.54 21.03 71.11
N GLU A 810 -31.71 21.40 70.60
CA GLU A 810 -32.66 22.36 71.20
C GLU A 810 -34.13 21.97 70.97
N ALA A 811 -34.41 20.69 70.78
CA ALA A 811 -35.76 20.14 70.69
C ALA A 811 -36.19 19.66 72.10
N ASP A 812 -36.85 20.54 72.86
CA ASP A 812 -37.17 20.32 74.28
C ASP A 812 -38.61 20.78 74.62
N ASP A 813 -39.33 20.01 75.44
CA ASP A 813 -40.81 19.94 75.51
C ASP A 813 -41.54 21.21 76.02
N HIS A 814 -40.84 22.31 76.33
CA HIS A 814 -41.36 23.38 77.20
C HIS A 814 -41.83 24.66 76.49
N TYR A 815 -41.79 24.74 75.15
CA TYR A 815 -42.18 25.96 74.41
C TYR A 815 -43.14 25.69 73.24
N TYR A 816 -44.33 26.29 73.31
CA TYR A 816 -45.44 26.19 72.34
C TYR A 816 -45.19 26.84 70.95
N GLN A 817 -43.93 26.97 70.52
CA GLN A 817 -43.51 27.53 69.24
C GLN A 817 -42.24 26.80 68.75
N ASP A 818 -42.41 25.55 68.31
CA ASP A 818 -41.38 24.56 67.95
C ASP A 818 -40.66 24.85 66.62
N GLY A 819 -39.94 25.98 66.62
CA GLY A 819 -38.95 26.34 65.62
C GLY A 819 -39.50 27.15 64.45
N TRP A 820 -39.17 26.73 63.23
CA TRP A 820 -39.57 27.41 61.99
C TRP A 820 -41.01 27.05 61.59
N ALA A 821 -41.42 25.80 61.80
CA ALA A 821 -42.69 25.24 61.34
C ALA A 821 -43.88 25.60 62.24
N ARG A 822 -44.22 26.89 62.34
CA ARG A 822 -45.25 27.44 63.27
C ARG A 822 -46.68 27.32 62.76
N TRP A 823 -47.03 26.20 62.13
CA TRP A 823 -48.35 25.93 61.57
C TRP A 823 -48.76 24.47 61.82
N ASP A 824 -50.01 24.13 61.51
CA ASP A 824 -50.53 22.77 61.59
C ASP A 824 -49.80 21.85 60.59
N LEU A 825 -48.84 21.05 61.08
CA LEU A 825 -47.98 20.17 60.26
C LEU A 825 -48.75 19.11 59.45
N SER A 826 -50.03 18.85 59.81
CA SER A 826 -50.90 17.99 58.99
C SER A 826 -51.28 18.63 57.64
N LYS A 827 -51.06 19.93 57.48
CA LYS A 827 -51.39 20.73 56.28
C LYS A 827 -50.14 21.27 55.59
N ASP A 828 -50.27 21.56 54.31
CA ASP A 828 -49.26 22.33 53.60
C ASP A 828 -49.15 23.72 54.24
N GLY A 829 -47.92 24.22 54.35
CA GLY A 829 -47.58 25.39 55.12
C GLY A 829 -47.75 26.72 54.36
N PRO A 830 -47.24 27.81 54.93
CA PRO A 830 -47.33 29.15 54.36
C PRO A 830 -46.76 29.26 52.93
N LYS A 831 -47.30 30.23 52.17
CA LYS A 831 -46.89 30.57 50.80
C LYS A 831 -45.68 31.49 50.80
N PHE A 832 -44.84 31.44 49.76
CA PHE A 832 -43.70 32.34 49.61
C PHE A 832 -44.12 33.70 49.04
N SER A 833 -43.49 34.78 49.54
CA SER A 833 -43.77 36.16 49.16
C SER A 833 -42.55 37.08 49.27
N THR A 834 -42.56 38.17 48.50
CA THR A 834 -41.51 39.21 48.41
C THR A 834 -42.15 40.58 48.14
N TYR A 835 -41.42 41.68 48.39
CA TYR A 835 -41.96 43.05 48.34
C TYR A 835 -42.65 43.43 47.01
N ASP A 836 -42.22 42.83 45.92
CA ASP A 836 -42.71 43.03 44.56
C ASP A 836 -44.02 42.28 44.25
N ILE A 837 -44.40 41.27 45.06
CA ILE A 837 -45.68 40.55 44.92
C ILE A 837 -46.62 40.67 46.13
N GLU A 838 -46.12 41.10 47.29
CA GLU A 838 -46.95 41.43 48.47
C GLU A 838 -47.91 42.63 48.23
N ALA A 839 -47.67 43.43 47.19
CA ALA A 839 -48.36 44.70 46.98
C ALA A 839 -49.86 44.59 46.64
N GLU A 840 -50.33 43.45 46.09
CA GLU A 840 -51.66 43.40 45.44
C GLU A 840 -52.72 42.49 46.08
N THR A 841 -52.36 41.55 46.98
CA THR A 841 -53.33 40.51 47.44
C THR A 841 -53.48 40.31 48.95
N THR A 842 -52.50 40.67 49.78
CA THR A 842 -52.35 40.09 51.14
C THR A 842 -52.77 41.01 52.30
N ILE A 843 -53.89 41.74 52.19
CA ILE A 843 -54.51 42.43 53.35
C ILE A 843 -55.86 41.76 53.69
N PRO A 844 -55.93 40.97 54.77
CA PRO A 844 -57.16 40.33 55.24
C PRO A 844 -58.31 41.34 55.42
N PRO A 845 -59.55 41.04 55.01
CA PRO A 845 -60.67 41.98 55.08
C PRO A 845 -60.90 42.56 56.48
N GLN A 846 -60.69 41.74 57.53
CA GLN A 846 -60.82 42.10 58.95
C GLN A 846 -59.98 43.33 59.35
N LEU A 847 -58.89 43.62 58.64
CA LEU A 847 -57.92 44.65 58.98
C LEU A 847 -58.12 45.96 58.19
N ARG A 848 -59.03 46.01 57.21
CA ARG A 848 -59.24 47.20 56.35
C ARG A 848 -60.09 48.30 57.00
N THR A 849 -60.66 48.06 58.17
CA THR A 849 -61.70 48.92 58.79
C THR A 849 -61.19 49.83 59.92
N LYS A 850 -59.92 49.70 60.35
CA LYS A 850 -59.27 50.70 61.20
C LYS A 850 -58.62 51.77 60.33
N VAL A 851 -59.41 52.77 59.98
CA VAL A 851 -58.99 53.98 59.28
C VAL A 851 -59.33 55.18 60.18
N ASP A 852 -58.39 55.52 61.05
CA ASP A 852 -58.23 56.83 61.68
C ASP A 852 -56.71 56.96 62.00
N ASP A 853 -56.13 58.09 61.58
CA ASP A 853 -54.75 58.59 61.79
C ASP A 853 -53.51 57.68 61.50
N GLU A 854 -52.76 58.08 60.45
CA GLU A 854 -51.33 57.83 60.14
C GLU A 854 -50.72 56.40 60.20
N ALA A 855 -51.51 55.34 60.32
CA ALA A 855 -51.01 53.96 60.26
C ALA A 855 -50.50 53.56 58.84
N ILE A 856 -49.19 53.69 58.60
CA ILE A 856 -48.53 53.13 57.41
C ILE A 856 -48.56 51.60 57.49
N TYR A 857 -49.33 50.96 56.60
CA TYR A 857 -49.29 49.52 56.40
C TYR A 857 -47.98 49.13 55.70
N TYR A 858 -47.06 48.52 56.46
CA TYR A 858 -45.88 47.84 55.92
C TYR A 858 -46.24 46.37 55.64
N THR A 859 -45.92 45.88 54.44
CA THR A 859 -46.00 44.44 54.11
C THR A 859 -44.85 43.68 54.81
N CYS A 860 -44.81 42.34 54.79
CA CYS A 860 -43.79 41.60 55.54
C CYS A 860 -42.37 41.79 55.00
N SER A 861 -42.19 41.66 53.70
CA SER A 861 -40.94 41.98 53.02
C SER A 861 -40.55 43.43 53.30
N LYS A 862 -41.47 44.41 53.18
CA LYS A 862 -41.16 45.83 53.45
C LYS A 862 -40.80 46.10 54.92
N THR A 863 -41.47 45.44 55.87
CA THR A 863 -41.16 45.50 57.32
C THR A 863 -39.76 44.95 57.60
N ASN A 864 -39.33 43.98 56.79
CA ASN A 864 -38.07 43.26 56.93
C ASN A 864 -37.10 43.50 55.76
N PHE A 865 -37.10 44.71 55.19
CA PHE A 865 -36.09 45.22 54.25
C PHE A 865 -35.97 44.46 52.90
N ASN A 866 -37.13 44.21 52.28
CA ASN A 866 -37.27 43.73 50.90
C ASN A 866 -36.71 42.31 50.67
N THR A 867 -36.77 41.48 51.71
CA THR A 867 -36.38 40.06 51.78
C THR A 867 -37.54 39.11 51.42
N GLY A 868 -37.29 37.81 51.23
CA GLY A 868 -38.33 36.81 50.97
C GLY A 868 -38.84 36.10 52.24
N TRP A 869 -40.13 35.80 52.28
CA TRP A 869 -40.86 35.29 53.46
C TRP A 869 -41.81 34.17 53.11
N TRP A 870 -41.92 33.17 53.98
CA TRP A 870 -43.10 32.31 54.04
C TRP A 870 -44.01 32.82 55.17
N TYR A 871 -45.21 33.32 54.84
CA TYR A 871 -46.11 33.98 55.81
C TYR A 871 -47.47 33.25 55.95
N VAL A 872 -48.06 33.31 57.15
CA VAL A 872 -49.38 32.74 57.47
C VAL A 872 -50.44 33.83 57.36
N GLU A 873 -51.53 33.58 56.63
CA GLU A 873 -52.50 34.61 56.21
C GLU A 873 -53.24 35.32 57.37
N ASP A 874 -53.34 34.67 58.54
CA ASP A 874 -54.04 35.19 59.72
C ASP A 874 -53.19 36.09 60.64
N GLN A 875 -51.86 36.10 60.49
CA GLN A 875 -50.96 36.93 61.30
C GLN A 875 -50.15 37.86 60.40
N LEU A 876 -50.30 39.17 60.64
CA LEU A 876 -49.80 40.25 59.77
C LEU A 876 -48.35 40.08 59.30
N CYS A 877 -47.48 39.50 60.14
CA CYS A 877 -46.35 38.67 59.70
C CYS A 877 -46.16 37.49 60.66
N GLY A 878 -46.07 36.26 60.14
CA GLY A 878 -45.71 35.09 60.94
C GLY A 878 -44.21 35.07 61.27
N ALA A 879 -43.84 34.65 62.49
CA ALA A 879 -42.46 34.55 62.97
C ALA A 879 -41.69 33.32 62.40
N ALA A 880 -41.93 32.98 61.13
CA ALA A 880 -41.50 31.75 60.47
C ALA A 880 -40.62 32.05 59.23
N ASN A 881 -39.46 32.68 59.42
CA ASN A 881 -38.47 32.84 58.36
C ASN A 881 -37.09 32.30 58.78
N LEU A 882 -36.22 32.08 57.80
CA LEU A 882 -34.80 31.72 57.94
C LEU A 882 -33.90 32.59 57.02
N ASN A 883 -34.50 33.32 56.08
CA ASN A 883 -33.89 34.33 55.20
C ASN A 883 -34.10 35.77 55.74
N GLY A 884 -34.25 35.90 57.06
CA GLY A 884 -34.52 37.15 57.77
C GLY A 884 -33.50 37.46 58.87
N VAL A 885 -32.31 36.85 58.79
CA VAL A 885 -31.24 37.00 59.79
C VAL A 885 -30.32 38.13 59.34
N ARG A 886 -30.67 39.33 59.80
CA ARG A 886 -30.26 40.59 59.15
C ARG A 886 -29.14 41.36 59.85
N TYR A 887 -28.70 40.93 61.03
CA TYR A 887 -27.71 41.63 61.85
C TYR A 887 -26.69 40.65 62.41
N THR A 888 -25.40 41.03 62.39
CA THR A 888 -24.42 40.34 63.22
C THR A 888 -24.69 40.69 64.69
N CYS A 889 -24.29 39.85 65.65
CA CYS A 889 -24.69 40.05 67.05
C CYS A 889 -24.35 41.45 67.64
N PRO A 890 -23.20 42.09 67.31
CA PRO A 890 -22.93 43.49 67.66
C PRO A 890 -23.92 44.53 67.11
N ASP A 891 -24.58 44.27 65.98
CA ASP A 891 -25.38 45.24 65.24
C ASP A 891 -26.90 45.16 65.56
N ILE A 892 -27.32 44.18 66.36
CA ILE A 892 -28.74 43.96 66.70
C ILE A 892 -29.28 45.16 67.50
N PRO A 893 -30.34 45.84 67.02
CA PRO A 893 -30.94 46.94 67.77
C PRO A 893 -31.56 46.46 69.08
N VAL A 894 -31.32 47.22 70.15
CA VAL A 894 -31.83 46.93 71.49
C VAL A 894 -33.37 47.07 71.50
N GLU A 895 -34.04 45.99 71.91
CA GLU A 895 -35.49 45.90 72.16
C GLU A 895 -36.43 46.22 70.96
N SER A 896 -36.69 45.20 70.13
CA SER A 896 -38.02 45.06 69.51
C SER A 896 -38.43 43.59 69.34
N GLU A 897 -39.74 43.32 69.25
CA GLU A 897 -40.28 42.00 68.93
C GLU A 897 -40.24 41.67 67.42
N ARG A 898 -39.75 42.59 66.58
CA ARG A 898 -39.79 42.49 65.11
C ARG A 898 -38.65 41.66 64.51
N TYR A 899 -37.92 40.90 65.32
CA TYR A 899 -36.76 40.12 64.89
C TYR A 899 -37.03 38.62 65.03
N LEU A 900 -36.42 37.82 64.15
CA LEU A 900 -36.49 36.38 64.23
C LEU A 900 -35.80 35.88 65.51
N ARG A 901 -36.60 35.32 66.43
CA ARG A 901 -36.13 34.73 67.70
C ARG A 901 -36.33 33.22 67.72
N TRP A 902 -35.35 32.53 68.29
CA TRP A 902 -35.38 31.09 68.57
C TRP A 902 -35.01 30.86 70.04
N ALA A 903 -35.85 30.13 70.79
CA ALA A 903 -35.73 29.94 72.24
C ALA A 903 -35.40 31.26 72.99
N GLU A 904 -36.23 32.27 72.70
CA GLU A 904 -36.19 33.65 73.25
C GLU A 904 -34.97 34.51 72.84
N GLY A 905 -33.91 33.94 72.25
CA GLY A 905 -32.75 34.68 71.73
C GLY A 905 -32.92 35.09 70.26
N THR A 906 -32.43 36.29 69.89
CA THR A 906 -32.39 36.75 68.48
C THR A 906 -31.33 35.98 67.69
N LEU A 907 -31.65 35.56 66.47
CA LEU A 907 -30.70 34.90 65.56
C LEU A 907 -29.79 35.92 64.87
N GLY A 908 -28.49 35.62 64.82
CA GLY A 908 -27.44 36.41 64.16
C GLY A 908 -26.73 35.69 63.00
N GLN A 909 -26.94 34.38 62.84
CA GLN A 909 -26.71 33.67 61.58
C GLN A 909 -27.66 32.48 61.45
N ALA A 910 -28.14 32.20 60.23
CA ALA A 910 -28.77 30.93 59.87
C ALA A 910 -28.12 30.33 58.62
N SER A 911 -28.06 29.00 58.54
CA SER A 911 -27.66 28.27 57.33
C SER A 911 -28.51 27.00 57.17
N MET A 912 -29.06 26.81 55.98
CA MET A 912 -30.01 25.75 55.63
C MET A 912 -29.33 24.72 54.74
N TYR A 913 -29.50 23.42 55.03
CA TYR A 913 -28.89 22.32 54.31
C TYR A 913 -29.88 21.20 54.00
N LEU A 914 -29.81 20.63 52.79
CA LEU A 914 -30.65 19.53 52.33
C LEU A 914 -29.84 18.23 52.20
N ARG A 915 -30.41 17.10 52.65
CA ARG A 915 -29.83 15.75 52.47
C ARG A 915 -30.94 14.71 52.24
N PRO A 916 -30.77 13.72 51.34
CA PRO A 916 -31.79 12.70 51.08
C PRO A 916 -32.16 11.93 52.36
N VAL A 917 -33.44 11.55 52.48
CA VAL A 917 -33.91 10.68 53.57
C VAL A 917 -33.34 9.26 53.38
N GLY A 918 -33.06 8.55 54.47
CA GLY A 918 -32.43 7.21 54.43
C GLY A 918 -30.90 7.22 54.32
N TYR A 919 -30.26 8.40 54.20
CA TYR A 919 -28.80 8.53 54.11
C TYR A 919 -28.05 7.79 55.24
N PRO A 920 -26.99 7.00 54.94
CA PRO A 920 -26.28 6.87 53.66
C PRO A 920 -26.82 5.78 52.71
N LYS A 921 -27.96 5.13 53.03
CA LYS A 921 -28.59 4.09 52.21
C LYS A 921 -29.97 4.57 51.72
N TYR A 922 -29.97 5.60 50.88
CA TYR A 922 -31.18 6.32 50.45
C TYR A 922 -31.82 5.73 49.18
N ASP A 923 -31.06 4.98 48.38
CA ASP A 923 -31.54 4.28 47.18
C ASP A 923 -32.23 2.92 47.47
N THR A 924 -32.57 2.60 48.74
CA THR A 924 -33.06 1.25 49.14
C THR A 924 -34.53 0.94 48.82
N ASN A 925 -35.16 1.70 47.92
CA ASN A 925 -36.52 1.47 47.42
C ASN A 925 -36.54 1.34 45.89
N LEU A 926 -35.49 0.73 45.33
CA LEU A 926 -35.33 0.30 43.94
C LEU A 926 -34.97 -1.19 43.93
#